data_AF-A0A4Q0SMB9-F1
#
_entry.id   AF-A0A4Q0SMB9-F1
#
_cell.length_a   1.000
_cell.length_b   1.000
_cell.length_c   1.000
_cell.angle_alpha   90.00
_cell.angle_beta   90.00
_cell.angle_gamma   90.00
#
_symmetry.space_group_name_H-M   'P 1'
#
loop_
_entity.id
_entity.type
_entity.pdbx_description
1 polymer ?
#
loop_
_entity_poly.entity_id
_entity_poly.type
_entity_poly.pdbx_seq_one_letter_code
_entity_poly.pdbx_strand_id
1 'polypeptide(L)'
;MHDRASKPPFDPSIQVSPNNPCPFLRGLVGEGFVDGGTVPLRTLSQTIANASGETGVKKISARIQVRGVALIANGACHILQSIFWGAQLNMLRGGPLDKLGAGSRILGVDGRVNEDEIARLASFGGTYTDPDGGGTETGLNASQIQTFMKDNLKRAGNQSRWYYPILMKFEWPILLKIMGKGQGDDRYLSVAEVRTLFNERKFPDRITQRVVSQPVTPPSLILRAAGGLVAALLVFGIVALRFPDQFQPMLPGILGDLVAPPLPEHVEPRAAYWLEQNWALEDRHWFHHASQGTATFPVPYRWFMALEQPRLHFFAKPGMLHDSDHLQRFGFIPSPQTIDTDDATLRRFGYANVYDKTKPVPARLWDPPVNWGAQAENVDGLPVGFARMTGVPDPATGQIGEDRIGLTCAACHTGQIRYKGIDIRFDGGPAMTDLRRLEVTTGLSIAYTLFVPGRFTRFADRVLGASASDVDRDALKQKLRAISTFLIDWEKTYAKTIDGKTRFNEKTKRQEKQQDTEEGYGRLDALNRIGNQVFAQDMTLSGLSGFEKNLHAKDAPVSFPPIWTVPWLKFAQYDASIEQPLIRNAGEALGVTALLNLSDTTPKDRLFRSSMDIKNLNWIEDLLKGSAPYPKKQLSGLTSPKWPSDIFGDDAWRIDGDRVKRGRKLYAEICVECHLGPVNDPVFDTEFPAQSIWSSSRWETIGADKFLNEVQKSAKGMGTDPAQASVLATRTVQVPGFLQLDPTQKLNAWWSCNLPDISSTDMPYSLGLMVLVDIVARKAMDDAKIEPKVQQAWWGKRKNCPNPGPQPPDKEERAPWYRARPLNGVWATAPYLHNGSVPSLYWMLSPAAERPKSFCMGGGRDYDPKQVGFAVVDGESCKTGQSRFSTRASDGTELFGNSNAGHSFDGTPGPGKDGTIGRVLKEQERYDLIEYLKTL
;
A
#
# COMPACT_ATOMS: atom_id res chain seq x y z
N MET A 1 34.25 -48.22 -40.76
CA MET A 1 33.17 -48.89 -40.01
C MET A 1 33.38 -48.62 -38.53
N HIS A 2 32.67 -47.63 -37.97
CA HIS A 2 32.44 -47.53 -36.53
C HIS A 2 30.94 -47.34 -36.36
N ASP A 3 30.32 -48.30 -35.70
CA ASP A 3 28.89 -48.42 -35.55
C ASP A 3 28.32 -47.24 -34.74
N ARG A 4 27.55 -46.37 -35.38
CA ARG A 4 26.93 -45.17 -34.77
C ARG A 4 25.61 -45.55 -34.07
N ALA A 5 25.65 -46.50 -33.15
CA ALA A 5 24.56 -46.76 -32.19
C ALA A 5 24.98 -47.71 -31.05
N SER A 6 26.27 -47.79 -30.69
CA SER A 6 26.67 -48.64 -29.57
C SER A 6 26.33 -47.97 -28.24
N LYS A 7 25.65 -48.73 -27.37
CA LYS A 7 25.41 -48.39 -25.96
C LYS A 7 26.76 -47.99 -25.32
N PRO A 8 26.84 -46.90 -24.53
CA PRO A 8 28.06 -46.63 -23.77
C PRO A 8 28.43 -47.87 -22.95
N PRO A 9 29.72 -48.27 -22.89
CA PRO A 9 30.12 -49.44 -22.13
C PRO A 9 29.65 -49.26 -20.68
N PHE A 10 28.93 -50.25 -20.16
CA PHE A 10 28.55 -50.30 -18.75
C PHE A 10 29.84 -50.17 -17.94
N ASP A 11 29.96 -49.09 -17.17
CA ASP A 11 31.10 -48.86 -16.29
C ASP A 11 30.71 -49.28 -14.87
N PRO A 12 31.05 -50.51 -14.43
CA PRO A 12 30.74 -51.00 -13.10
C PRO A 12 31.39 -50.17 -11.97
N SER A 13 32.33 -49.27 -12.29
CA SER A 13 32.97 -48.39 -11.31
C SER A 13 32.09 -47.21 -10.89
N ILE A 14 31.08 -46.84 -11.69
CA ILE A 14 30.14 -45.76 -11.37
C ILE A 14 29.13 -46.25 -10.33
N GLN A 15 29.41 -45.96 -9.05
CA GLN A 15 28.50 -46.34 -7.98
C GLN A 15 27.21 -45.51 -7.99
N VAL A 16 26.07 -46.19 -8.09
CA VAL A 16 24.76 -45.57 -7.90
C VAL A 16 24.53 -45.30 -6.41
N SER A 17 24.49 -44.02 -6.04
CA SER A 17 24.35 -43.60 -4.64
C SER A 17 23.05 -44.10 -3.99
N PRO A 18 23.08 -44.60 -2.73
CA PRO A 18 21.87 -44.92 -1.98
C PRO A 18 21.01 -43.68 -1.71
N ASN A 19 21.59 -42.47 -1.75
CA ASN A 19 20.90 -41.19 -1.57
C ASN A 19 20.23 -40.66 -2.86
N ASN A 20 20.21 -41.45 -3.93
CA ASN A 20 19.36 -41.19 -5.09
C ASN A 20 18.03 -41.95 -4.90
N PRO A 21 16.90 -41.26 -4.61
CA PRO A 21 15.61 -41.90 -4.36
C PRO A 21 14.84 -42.22 -5.65
N CYS A 22 15.35 -41.85 -6.84
CA CYS A 22 14.64 -42.00 -8.10
C CYS A 22 15.12 -43.25 -8.88
N PRO A 23 14.30 -44.30 -9.03
CA PRO A 23 14.66 -45.52 -9.75
C PRO A 23 15.07 -45.27 -11.21
N PHE A 24 14.41 -44.32 -11.88
CA PHE A 24 14.74 -43.96 -13.25
C PHE A 24 16.14 -43.32 -13.35
N LEU A 25 16.48 -42.40 -12.45
CA LEU A 25 17.82 -41.80 -12.42
C LEU A 25 18.89 -42.83 -12.06
N ARG A 26 18.58 -43.74 -11.13
CA ARG A 26 19.45 -44.87 -10.79
C ARG A 26 19.71 -45.78 -11.98
N GLY A 27 18.71 -46.00 -12.84
CA GLY A 27 18.87 -46.73 -14.10
C GLY A 27 19.78 -46.00 -15.09
N LEU A 28 19.68 -44.68 -15.19
CA LEU A 28 20.55 -43.88 -16.09
C LEU A 28 22.01 -43.92 -15.63
N VAL A 29 22.26 -43.85 -14.33
CA VAL A 29 23.60 -43.97 -13.76
C VAL A 29 24.11 -45.41 -13.90
N GLY A 30 23.27 -46.39 -13.56
CA GLY A 30 23.60 -47.81 -13.66
C GLY A 30 24.03 -48.21 -15.06
N GLU A 31 23.32 -47.75 -16.09
CA GLU A 31 23.63 -48.06 -17.49
C GLU A 31 24.72 -47.14 -18.11
N GLY A 32 25.34 -46.25 -17.33
CA GLY A 32 26.39 -45.36 -17.79
C GLY A 32 25.94 -44.23 -18.73
N PHE A 33 24.63 -43.90 -18.75
CA PHE A 33 24.11 -42.80 -19.56
C PHE A 33 24.39 -41.41 -18.95
N VAL A 34 24.60 -41.34 -17.62
CA VAL A 34 24.99 -40.14 -16.88
C VAL A 34 25.90 -40.54 -15.70
N ASP A 35 26.69 -39.59 -15.18
CA ASP A 35 27.51 -39.77 -13.98
C ASP A 35 26.63 -39.93 -12.71
N GLY A 36 27.11 -40.65 -11.69
CA GLY A 36 26.46 -40.83 -10.39
C GLY A 36 26.63 -39.65 -9.43
N GLY A 37 27.57 -38.74 -9.69
CA GLY A 37 27.81 -37.53 -8.91
C GLY A 37 27.06 -36.31 -9.43
N THR A 38 27.79 -35.34 -9.98
CA THR A 38 27.23 -34.11 -10.54
C THR A 38 26.93 -34.26 -12.02
N VAL A 39 25.67 -34.05 -12.42
CA VAL A 39 25.26 -34.15 -13.84
C VAL A 39 24.76 -32.79 -14.34
N PRO A 40 25.36 -32.23 -15.41
CA PRO A 40 24.89 -30.99 -16.01
C PRO A 40 23.40 -31.05 -16.37
N LEU A 41 22.63 -30.02 -16.02
CA LEU A 41 21.17 -30.00 -16.21
C LEU A 41 20.73 -30.26 -17.66
N ARG A 42 21.52 -29.82 -18.65
CA ARG A 42 21.27 -30.10 -20.07
C ARG A 42 21.45 -31.58 -20.40
N THR A 43 22.52 -32.21 -19.93
CA THR A 43 22.78 -33.63 -20.15
C THR A 43 21.65 -34.44 -19.55
N LEU A 44 21.34 -34.18 -18.27
CA LEU A 44 20.26 -34.86 -17.56
C LEU A 44 18.90 -34.70 -18.26
N SER A 45 18.51 -33.46 -18.58
CA SER A 45 17.22 -33.19 -19.24
C SER A 45 17.12 -33.71 -20.65
N GLN A 46 18.21 -33.71 -21.42
CA GLN A 46 18.23 -34.24 -22.78
C GLN A 46 18.17 -35.77 -22.78
N THR A 47 18.93 -36.43 -21.90
CA THR A 47 18.94 -37.89 -21.77
C THR A 47 17.56 -38.42 -21.36
N ILE A 48 16.91 -37.78 -20.37
CA ILE A 48 15.55 -38.15 -19.95
C ILE A 48 14.52 -37.86 -21.06
N ALA A 49 14.64 -36.71 -21.75
CA ALA A 49 13.76 -36.40 -22.87
C ALA A 49 13.92 -37.39 -24.03
N ASN A 50 15.14 -37.87 -24.31
CA ASN A 50 15.39 -38.91 -25.30
C ASN A 50 14.71 -40.22 -24.89
N ALA A 51 14.87 -40.66 -23.63
CA ALA A 51 14.25 -41.89 -23.13
C ALA A 51 12.71 -41.90 -23.28
N SER A 52 12.07 -40.72 -23.21
CA SER A 52 10.62 -40.59 -23.37
C SER A 52 10.06 -40.97 -24.74
N GLY A 53 10.89 -40.96 -25.79
CA GLY A 53 10.46 -41.24 -27.18
C GLY A 53 9.65 -40.11 -27.83
N GLU A 54 9.43 -38.98 -27.15
CA GLU A 54 8.73 -37.81 -27.70
C GLU A 54 9.57 -37.10 -28.78
N THR A 55 8.90 -36.55 -29.80
CA THR A 55 9.53 -35.81 -30.92
C THR A 55 8.97 -34.37 -31.03
N GLY A 56 9.66 -33.51 -31.79
CA GLY A 56 9.22 -32.13 -32.04
C GLY A 56 8.99 -31.27 -30.78
N VAL A 57 7.89 -30.51 -30.77
CA VAL A 57 7.54 -29.57 -29.68
C VAL A 57 7.34 -30.27 -28.34
N LYS A 58 6.78 -31.50 -28.34
CA LYS A 58 6.58 -32.28 -27.11
C LYS A 58 7.91 -32.65 -26.45
N LYS A 59 8.93 -32.97 -27.25
CA LYS A 59 10.29 -33.21 -26.77
C LYS A 59 10.93 -31.98 -26.13
N ILE A 60 10.74 -30.81 -26.75
CA ILE A 60 11.23 -29.53 -26.24
C ILE A 60 10.57 -29.22 -24.89
N SER A 61 9.25 -29.41 -24.80
CA SER A 61 8.48 -29.24 -23.55
C SER A 61 8.98 -30.18 -22.45
N ALA A 62 9.13 -31.48 -22.74
CA ALA A 62 9.66 -32.46 -21.79
C ALA A 62 11.06 -32.08 -21.29
N ARG A 63 11.94 -31.60 -22.18
CA ARG A 63 13.28 -31.12 -21.81
C ARG A 63 13.23 -29.92 -20.87
N ILE A 64 12.36 -28.94 -21.12
CA ILE A 64 12.20 -27.76 -20.26
C ILE A 64 11.69 -28.17 -18.88
N GLN A 65 10.67 -29.02 -18.83
CA GLN A 65 10.09 -29.52 -17.58
C GLN A 65 11.12 -30.28 -16.73
N VAL A 66 11.83 -31.24 -17.33
CA VAL A 66 12.87 -32.01 -16.63
C VAL A 66 14.00 -31.11 -16.15
N ARG A 67 14.38 -30.09 -16.93
CA ARG A 67 15.40 -29.12 -16.52
C ARG A 67 14.96 -28.30 -15.31
N GLY A 68 13.69 -27.89 -15.25
CA GLY A 68 13.13 -27.19 -14.10
C GLY A 68 13.09 -28.06 -12.84
N VAL A 69 12.69 -29.33 -12.96
CA VAL A 69 12.68 -30.29 -11.85
C VAL A 69 14.10 -30.55 -11.34
N ALA A 70 15.05 -30.80 -12.25
CA ALA A 70 16.44 -31.05 -11.90
C ALA A 70 17.13 -29.84 -11.23
N LEU A 71 16.72 -28.61 -11.58
CA LEU A 71 17.25 -27.37 -10.99
C LEU A 71 17.00 -27.29 -9.48
N ILE A 72 15.81 -27.72 -9.04
CA ILE A 72 15.37 -27.62 -7.64
C ILE A 72 15.54 -28.93 -6.86
N ALA A 73 15.99 -30.01 -7.52
CA ALA A 73 16.01 -31.36 -6.96
C ALA A 73 16.90 -31.48 -5.70
N ASN A 74 17.96 -30.68 -5.61
CA ASN A 74 18.86 -30.63 -4.45
C ASN A 74 18.48 -29.54 -3.41
N GLY A 75 17.36 -28.84 -3.57
CA GLY A 75 16.90 -27.79 -2.64
C GLY A 75 17.33 -26.37 -3.01
N ALA A 76 16.65 -25.37 -2.43
CA ALA A 76 16.80 -23.95 -2.81
C ALA A 76 18.22 -23.40 -2.60
N CYS A 77 18.90 -23.82 -1.53
CA CYS A 77 20.28 -23.42 -1.23
C CYS A 77 21.31 -23.96 -2.24
N HIS A 78 20.96 -24.97 -3.04
CA HIS A 78 21.84 -25.58 -4.03
C HIS A 78 21.53 -25.16 -5.47
N ILE A 79 20.59 -24.23 -5.69
CA ILE A 79 20.19 -23.84 -7.05
C ILE A 79 21.37 -23.25 -7.84
N LEU A 80 22.19 -22.38 -7.24
CA LEU A 80 23.38 -21.84 -7.91
C LEU A 80 24.37 -22.95 -8.28
N GLN A 81 24.58 -23.91 -7.36
CA GLN A 81 25.42 -25.08 -7.62
C GLN A 81 24.85 -25.93 -8.78
N SER A 82 23.53 -26.15 -8.81
CA SER A 82 22.82 -26.85 -9.89
C SER A 82 22.92 -26.13 -11.24
N ILE A 83 22.92 -24.80 -11.24
CA ILE A 83 23.06 -23.98 -12.45
C ILE A 83 24.46 -24.07 -13.04
N PHE A 84 25.49 -23.90 -12.21
CA PHE A 84 26.88 -23.84 -12.69
C PHE A 84 27.49 -25.22 -12.93
N TRP A 85 27.19 -26.18 -12.06
CA TRP A 85 27.85 -27.48 -12.04
C TRP A 85 26.92 -28.61 -12.45
N GLY A 86 25.63 -28.54 -12.12
CA GLY A 86 24.64 -29.56 -12.43
C GLY A 86 23.97 -30.16 -11.19
N ALA A 87 22.96 -30.99 -11.41
CA ALA A 87 22.24 -31.65 -10.32
C ALA A 87 23.14 -32.70 -9.65
N GLN A 88 23.16 -32.72 -8.32
CA GLN A 88 23.92 -33.67 -7.50
C GLN A 88 23.08 -34.93 -7.29
N LEU A 89 23.23 -35.95 -8.14
CA LEU A 89 22.39 -37.15 -8.09
C LEU A 89 22.64 -38.00 -6.84
N ASN A 90 23.82 -37.84 -6.21
CA ASN A 90 24.19 -38.48 -4.96
C ASN A 90 23.69 -37.77 -3.69
N MET A 91 22.99 -36.63 -3.81
CA MET A 91 22.50 -35.80 -2.69
C MET A 91 21.02 -35.41 -2.85
N LEU A 92 20.19 -36.32 -3.38
CA LEU A 92 18.76 -36.06 -3.62
C LEU A 92 17.88 -36.40 -2.41
N ARG A 93 18.32 -37.33 -1.56
CA ARG A 93 17.62 -37.72 -0.34
C ARG A 93 17.60 -36.56 0.66
N GLY A 94 16.44 -36.32 1.27
CA GLY A 94 16.18 -35.15 2.13
C GLY A 94 15.89 -33.84 1.37
N GLY A 95 15.96 -33.85 0.04
CA GLY A 95 15.59 -32.71 -0.81
C GLY A 95 14.08 -32.50 -0.95
N PRO A 96 13.64 -31.39 -1.57
CA PRO A 96 12.22 -31.01 -1.65
C PRO A 96 11.34 -31.98 -2.47
N LEU A 97 11.95 -32.88 -3.24
CA LEU A 97 11.26 -33.87 -4.07
C LEU A 97 11.30 -35.29 -3.48
N ASP A 98 12.00 -35.49 -2.36
CA ASP A 98 12.12 -36.79 -1.71
C ASP A 98 10.85 -37.14 -0.93
N LYS A 99 10.39 -38.38 -1.12
CA LYS A 99 9.22 -38.94 -0.43
C LYS A 99 9.61 -39.91 0.68
N LEU A 100 10.89 -40.01 1.02
CA LEU A 100 11.42 -40.89 2.07
C LEU A 100 10.88 -42.33 1.91
N GLY A 101 10.88 -42.83 0.67
CA GLY A 101 10.39 -44.19 0.34
C GLY A 101 8.86 -44.36 0.30
N ALA A 102 8.06 -43.38 0.71
CA ALA A 102 6.59 -43.52 0.81
C ALA A 102 5.86 -43.63 -0.53
N GLY A 103 6.50 -43.26 -1.65
CA GLY A 103 5.87 -43.28 -2.99
C GLY A 103 5.60 -44.67 -3.54
N SER A 104 6.58 -45.56 -3.46
CA SER A 104 6.45 -46.96 -3.89
C SER A 104 6.65 -47.97 -2.76
N ARG A 105 7.44 -47.61 -1.74
CA ARG A 105 8.03 -48.51 -0.73
C ARG A 105 8.95 -49.61 -1.28
N ILE A 106 8.96 -49.81 -2.59
CA ILE A 106 9.90 -50.70 -3.29
C ILE A 106 11.33 -50.24 -3.07
N LEU A 107 11.62 -48.94 -3.08
CA LEU A 107 12.94 -48.41 -2.73
C LEU A 107 12.89 -47.73 -1.37
N GLY A 108 13.60 -48.30 -0.39
CA GLY A 108 13.65 -47.83 0.99
C GLY A 108 14.45 -46.54 1.18
N VAL A 109 14.33 -45.94 2.38
CA VAL A 109 15.11 -44.76 2.82
C VAL A 109 16.60 -45.05 3.05
N ASP A 110 17.02 -46.28 2.88
CA ASP A 110 18.42 -46.72 2.86
C ASP A 110 18.91 -46.97 1.43
N GLY A 111 18.02 -46.90 0.44
CA GLY A 111 18.33 -47.13 -0.97
C GLY A 111 18.37 -48.61 -1.35
N ARG A 112 17.87 -49.51 -0.47
CA ARG A 112 17.69 -50.94 -0.74
C ARG A 112 16.32 -51.22 -1.35
N VAL A 113 16.26 -52.23 -2.21
CA VAL A 113 15.01 -52.67 -2.83
C VAL A 113 14.31 -53.66 -1.91
N ASN A 114 13.00 -53.49 -1.72
CA ASN A 114 12.15 -54.43 -1.02
C ASN A 114 11.35 -55.26 -2.04
N GLU A 115 11.73 -56.53 -2.19
CA GLU A 115 11.10 -57.48 -3.12
C GLU A 115 9.62 -57.75 -2.79
N ASP A 116 9.24 -57.71 -1.51
CA ASP A 116 7.86 -57.95 -1.09
C ASP A 116 6.93 -56.84 -1.61
N GLU A 117 7.44 -55.61 -1.74
CA GLU A 117 6.68 -54.49 -2.32
C GLU A 117 6.59 -54.57 -3.85
N ILE A 118 7.49 -55.30 -4.53
CA ILE A 118 7.37 -55.64 -5.95
C ILE A 118 6.32 -56.73 -6.15
N ALA A 119 6.33 -57.76 -5.30
CA ALA A 119 5.28 -58.77 -5.29
C ALA A 119 3.90 -58.16 -5.02
N ARG A 120 3.84 -57.19 -4.10
CA ARG A 120 2.62 -56.40 -3.86
C ARG A 120 2.23 -55.54 -5.05
N LEU A 121 3.17 -54.88 -5.74
CA LEU A 121 2.85 -54.14 -6.97
C LEU A 121 2.15 -55.07 -7.98
N ALA A 122 2.63 -56.30 -8.13
CA ALA A 122 2.03 -57.30 -9.01
C ALA A 122 0.58 -57.64 -8.64
N SER A 123 0.20 -57.59 -7.35
CA SER A 123 -1.17 -57.89 -6.91
C SER A 123 -2.20 -56.83 -7.34
N PHE A 124 -1.77 -55.65 -7.81
CA PHE A 124 -2.64 -54.63 -8.41
C PHE A 124 -2.74 -54.76 -9.94
N GLY A 125 -1.90 -55.61 -10.54
CA GLY A 125 -1.79 -55.79 -11.98
C GLY A 125 -2.75 -56.81 -12.56
N GLY A 126 -2.88 -56.78 -13.89
CA GLY A 126 -3.57 -57.79 -14.69
C GLY A 126 -2.61 -58.54 -15.60
N THR A 127 -3.14 -59.54 -16.32
CA THR A 127 -2.41 -60.26 -17.37
C THR A 127 -2.55 -59.51 -18.69
N TYR A 128 -1.43 -59.20 -19.33
CA TYR A 128 -1.36 -58.51 -20.62
C TYR A 128 -0.61 -59.36 -21.64
N THR A 129 -0.98 -59.24 -22.91
CA THR A 129 -0.21 -59.83 -24.02
C THR A 129 1.01 -58.96 -24.29
N ASP A 130 2.20 -59.54 -24.24
CA ASP A 130 3.46 -58.86 -24.49
C ASP A 130 3.61 -58.55 -25.99
N PRO A 131 3.51 -57.27 -26.41
CA PRO A 131 3.64 -56.90 -27.82
C PRO A 131 5.06 -57.09 -28.35
N ASP A 132 6.08 -57.19 -27.48
CA ASP A 132 7.48 -57.30 -27.86
C ASP A 132 7.97 -58.78 -27.90
N GLY A 133 7.24 -59.72 -27.29
CA GLY A 133 7.70 -61.10 -27.05
C GLY A 133 6.68 -62.22 -27.32
N GLY A 134 5.42 -61.91 -27.65
CA GLY A 134 4.41 -62.89 -28.09
C GLY A 134 3.80 -63.80 -27.01
N GLY A 135 4.12 -63.57 -25.73
CA GLY A 135 3.56 -64.28 -24.57
C GLY A 135 2.60 -63.42 -23.73
N THR A 136 2.22 -63.88 -22.53
CA THR A 136 1.48 -63.08 -21.54
C THR A 136 2.34 -62.75 -20.32
N GLU A 137 2.18 -61.57 -19.75
CA GLU A 137 2.92 -61.12 -18.57
C GLU A 137 2.04 -60.28 -17.61
N THR A 138 2.49 -60.11 -16.37
CA THR A 138 1.79 -59.27 -15.38
C THR A 138 2.21 -57.80 -15.54
N GLY A 139 1.22 -56.92 -15.60
CA GLY A 139 1.43 -55.49 -15.80
C GLY A 139 0.35 -54.62 -15.14
N LEU A 140 0.59 -53.31 -15.08
CA LEU A 140 -0.38 -52.34 -14.57
C LEU A 140 -0.67 -51.26 -15.62
N ASN A 141 -1.95 -51.06 -15.97
CA ASN A 141 -2.38 -49.91 -16.76
C ASN A 141 -2.54 -48.63 -15.90
N ALA A 142 -2.92 -47.52 -16.54
CA ALA A 142 -3.05 -46.23 -15.85
C ALA A 142 -4.02 -46.24 -14.66
N SER A 143 -5.15 -46.96 -14.75
CA SER A 143 -6.14 -47.06 -13.68
C SER A 143 -5.61 -47.88 -12.50
N GLN A 144 -4.98 -49.02 -12.78
CA GLN A 144 -4.37 -49.87 -11.76
C GLN A 144 -3.22 -49.17 -11.03
N ILE A 145 -2.41 -48.38 -11.75
CA ILE A 145 -1.38 -47.52 -11.15
C ILE A 145 -1.99 -46.49 -10.20
N GLN A 146 -3.11 -45.86 -10.57
CA GLN A 146 -3.80 -44.93 -9.68
C GLN A 146 -4.29 -45.62 -8.40
N THR A 147 -4.82 -46.83 -8.52
CA THR A 147 -5.26 -47.66 -7.38
C THR A 147 -4.08 -48.00 -6.46
N PHE A 148 -2.97 -48.48 -7.03
CA PHE A 148 -1.74 -48.76 -6.28
C PHE A 148 -1.20 -47.52 -5.55
N MET A 149 -1.16 -46.37 -6.23
CA MET A 149 -0.72 -45.11 -5.64
C MET A 149 -1.64 -44.66 -4.49
N LYS A 150 -2.96 -44.78 -4.64
CA LYS A 150 -3.93 -44.44 -3.60
C LYS A 150 -3.78 -45.33 -2.37
N ASP A 151 -3.54 -46.63 -2.56
CA ASP A 151 -3.30 -47.57 -1.48
C ASP A 151 -1.98 -47.27 -0.73
N ASN A 152 -0.90 -46.97 -1.46
CA ASN A 152 0.37 -46.54 -0.84
C ASN A 152 0.23 -45.27 0.00
N LEU A 153 -0.52 -44.27 -0.49
CA LEU A 153 -0.80 -43.04 0.27
C LEU A 153 -1.60 -43.33 1.54
N LYS A 154 -2.58 -44.24 1.47
CA LYS A 154 -3.34 -44.69 2.64
C LYS A 154 -2.42 -45.38 3.66
N ARG A 155 -1.53 -46.28 3.20
CA ARG A 155 -0.55 -46.97 4.05
C ARG A 155 0.49 -46.03 4.67
N ALA A 156 0.80 -44.90 4.01
CA ALA A 156 1.71 -43.90 4.55
C ALA A 156 1.13 -43.13 5.76
N GLY A 157 -0.20 -43.05 5.90
CA GLY A 157 -0.85 -42.47 7.07
C GLY A 157 -0.28 -41.10 7.46
N ASN A 158 0.06 -40.91 8.74
CA ASN A 158 0.63 -39.67 9.28
C ASN A 158 2.04 -39.34 8.75
N GLN A 159 2.73 -40.28 8.10
CA GLN A 159 4.01 -40.03 7.42
C GLN A 159 3.82 -39.43 6.01
N SER A 160 2.60 -39.47 5.47
CA SER A 160 2.27 -38.83 4.20
C SER A 160 2.25 -37.32 4.35
N ARG A 161 3.16 -36.62 3.67
CA ARG A 161 3.13 -35.15 3.60
C ARG A 161 2.08 -34.72 2.58
N TRP A 162 1.51 -33.53 2.77
CA TRP A 162 0.44 -33.00 1.92
C TRP A 162 0.78 -32.97 0.42
N TYR A 163 2.07 -32.90 0.07
CA TYR A 163 2.56 -32.85 -1.31
C TYR A 163 2.88 -34.23 -1.92
N TYR A 164 2.88 -35.33 -1.15
CA TYR A 164 3.17 -36.67 -1.67
C TYR A 164 2.21 -37.13 -2.78
N PRO A 165 0.87 -36.92 -2.68
CA PRO A 165 -0.05 -37.26 -3.76
C PRO A 165 0.24 -36.52 -5.07
N ILE A 166 0.73 -35.29 -4.98
CA ILE A 166 1.10 -34.47 -6.14
C ILE A 166 2.36 -35.06 -6.79
N LEU A 167 3.41 -35.31 -6.00
CA LEU A 167 4.67 -35.86 -6.52
C LEU A 167 4.49 -37.24 -7.16
N MET A 168 3.66 -38.12 -6.59
CA MET A 168 3.45 -39.47 -7.14
C MET A 168 2.74 -39.46 -8.51
N LYS A 169 1.94 -38.42 -8.82
CA LYS A 169 1.34 -38.24 -10.16
C LYS A 169 2.39 -37.99 -11.26
N PHE A 170 3.59 -37.58 -10.87
CA PHE A 170 4.71 -37.32 -11.79
C PHE A 170 5.75 -38.46 -11.81
N GLU A 171 5.50 -39.59 -11.12
CA GLU A 171 6.42 -40.73 -11.09
C GLU A 171 5.87 -41.95 -11.83
N TRP A 172 4.84 -42.58 -11.29
CA TRP A 172 4.31 -43.82 -11.86
C TRP A 172 3.62 -43.64 -13.21
N PRO A 173 2.78 -42.60 -13.41
CA PRO A 173 2.24 -42.32 -14.74
C PRO A 173 3.31 -41.96 -15.76
N ILE A 174 4.41 -41.32 -15.32
CA ILE A 174 5.55 -41.01 -16.18
C ILE A 174 6.35 -42.27 -16.51
N LEU A 175 6.57 -43.17 -15.56
CA LEU A 175 7.16 -44.49 -15.81
C LEU A 175 6.32 -45.31 -16.79
N LEU A 176 4.99 -45.35 -16.64
CA LEU A 176 4.08 -45.95 -17.63
C LEU A 176 4.19 -45.27 -19.00
N LYS A 177 4.33 -43.94 -19.04
CA LYS A 177 4.49 -43.21 -20.29
C LYS A 177 5.81 -43.56 -21.00
N ILE A 178 6.90 -43.70 -20.24
CA ILE A 178 8.24 -43.93 -20.80
C ILE A 178 8.46 -45.41 -21.10
N MET A 179 8.25 -46.27 -20.10
CA MET A 179 8.52 -47.71 -20.12
C MET A 179 7.27 -48.56 -20.37
N GLY A 180 6.08 -47.98 -20.55
CA GLY A 180 4.90 -48.80 -20.87
C GLY A 180 5.05 -49.53 -22.21
N LYS A 181 4.53 -50.75 -22.27
CA LYS A 181 4.31 -51.52 -23.48
C LYS A 181 2.89 -51.26 -24.00
N GLY A 182 2.68 -51.37 -25.30
CA GLY A 182 1.38 -51.08 -25.94
C GLY A 182 1.09 -49.59 -26.20
N GLN A 183 -0.08 -49.30 -26.76
CA GLN A 183 -0.52 -47.94 -27.15
C GLN A 183 -1.92 -47.65 -26.62
N GLY A 184 -2.26 -46.36 -26.47
CA GLY A 184 -3.59 -45.95 -26.03
C GLY A 184 -3.97 -46.56 -24.67
N ASP A 185 -5.21 -47.06 -24.58
CA ASP A 185 -5.78 -47.63 -23.36
C ASP A 185 -5.23 -49.03 -23.02
N ASP A 186 -4.62 -49.71 -24.00
CA ASP A 186 -3.95 -51.01 -23.83
C ASP A 186 -2.52 -50.87 -23.27
N ARG A 187 -2.09 -49.63 -22.98
CA ARG A 187 -0.74 -49.37 -22.45
C ARG A 187 -0.64 -49.83 -20.99
N TYR A 188 0.35 -50.68 -20.72
CA TYR A 188 0.63 -51.19 -19.36
C TYR A 188 2.12 -51.12 -19.03
N LEU A 189 2.44 -51.07 -17.73
CA LEU A 189 3.79 -51.11 -17.19
C LEU A 189 4.10 -52.53 -16.71
N SER A 190 5.05 -53.21 -17.34
CA SER A 190 5.46 -54.58 -16.98
C SER A 190 6.07 -54.61 -15.58
N VAL A 191 5.59 -55.54 -14.74
CA VAL A 191 6.15 -55.74 -13.39
C VAL A 191 7.58 -56.27 -13.46
N ALA A 192 7.88 -57.12 -14.46
CA ALA A 192 9.22 -57.67 -14.66
C ALA A 192 10.22 -56.56 -14.99
N GLU A 193 9.86 -55.62 -15.86
CA GLU A 193 10.73 -54.50 -16.21
C GLU A 193 10.89 -53.48 -15.09
N VAL A 194 9.85 -53.29 -14.27
CA VAL A 194 9.96 -52.51 -13.03
C VAL A 194 10.95 -53.20 -12.08
N ARG A 195 10.87 -54.52 -11.91
CA ARG A 195 11.81 -55.28 -11.09
C ARG A 195 13.25 -55.13 -11.57
N THR A 196 13.50 -55.26 -12.87
CA THR A 196 14.82 -55.05 -13.49
C THR A 196 15.32 -53.62 -13.26
N LEU A 197 14.48 -52.59 -13.43
CA LEU A 197 14.88 -51.20 -13.18
C LEU A 197 15.29 -50.95 -11.72
N PHE A 198 14.57 -51.53 -10.77
CA PHE A 198 14.86 -51.30 -9.35
C PHE A 198 16.08 -52.11 -8.87
N ASN A 199 16.16 -53.40 -9.21
CA ASN A 199 17.22 -54.29 -8.75
C ASN A 199 18.51 -54.13 -9.53
N GLU A 200 18.41 -54.29 -10.85
CA GLU A 200 19.57 -54.33 -11.73
C GLU A 200 19.96 -52.92 -12.20
N ARG A 201 19.07 -51.93 -12.03
CA ARG A 201 19.28 -50.55 -12.47
C ARG A 201 19.54 -50.50 -13.98
N LYS A 202 18.80 -51.34 -14.71
CA LYS A 202 18.87 -51.46 -16.16
C LYS A 202 17.55 -51.05 -16.79
N PHE A 203 17.64 -50.57 -18.01
CA PHE A 203 16.47 -50.25 -18.82
C PHE A 203 16.20 -51.37 -19.84
N PRO A 204 14.93 -51.59 -20.21
CA PRO A 204 14.59 -52.42 -21.37
C PRO A 204 15.25 -51.86 -22.65
N ASP A 205 15.61 -52.75 -23.58
CA ASP A 205 16.37 -52.40 -24.79
C ASP A 205 15.71 -51.30 -25.63
N ARG A 206 14.37 -51.27 -25.69
CA ARG A 206 13.63 -50.20 -26.38
C ARG A 206 13.91 -48.80 -25.83
N ILE A 207 14.17 -48.68 -24.54
CA ILE A 207 14.46 -47.39 -23.89
C ILE A 207 15.92 -47.03 -24.10
N THR A 208 16.81 -48.01 -23.97
CA THR A 208 18.24 -47.90 -24.30
C THR A 208 18.43 -47.36 -25.72
N GLN A 209 17.72 -47.93 -26.71
CA GLN A 209 17.78 -47.48 -28.11
C GLN A 209 17.28 -46.03 -28.31
N ARG A 210 16.21 -45.62 -27.60
CA ARG A 210 15.71 -44.23 -27.63
C ARG A 210 16.75 -43.23 -27.12
N VAL A 211 17.52 -43.61 -26.10
CA VAL A 211 18.58 -42.75 -25.53
C VAL A 211 19.79 -42.67 -26.46
N VAL A 212 20.25 -43.80 -27.00
CA VAL A 212 21.47 -43.90 -27.82
C VAL A 212 21.31 -43.28 -29.21
N SER A 213 20.11 -43.33 -29.80
CA SER A 213 19.84 -42.79 -31.15
C SER A 213 20.05 -41.28 -31.29
N GLN A 214 20.20 -40.53 -30.18
CA GLN A 214 20.33 -39.05 -30.20
C GLN A 214 21.37 -38.55 -29.18
N PRO A 215 22.68 -38.72 -29.44
CA PRO A 215 23.74 -38.40 -28.48
C PRO A 215 23.80 -36.91 -28.11
N VAL A 216 24.11 -36.63 -26.83
CA VAL A 216 24.15 -35.27 -26.29
C VAL A 216 25.54 -34.65 -26.48
N THR A 217 25.65 -33.63 -27.32
CA THR A 217 26.91 -32.88 -27.47
C THR A 217 27.09 -31.81 -26.39
N PRO A 218 28.27 -31.70 -25.76
CA PRO A 218 28.55 -30.66 -24.77
C PRO A 218 28.72 -29.28 -25.45
N PRO A 219 28.07 -28.21 -24.95
CA PRO A 219 28.28 -26.85 -25.47
C PRO A 219 29.59 -26.25 -24.97
N SER A 220 30.07 -25.23 -25.68
CA SER A 220 31.22 -24.41 -25.28
C SER A 220 31.00 -23.73 -23.92
N LEU A 221 32.10 -23.45 -23.21
CA LEU A 221 32.11 -22.82 -21.88
C LEU A 221 31.33 -21.49 -21.85
N ILE A 222 31.38 -20.72 -22.94
CA ILE A 222 30.74 -19.41 -23.09
C ILE A 222 29.20 -19.54 -23.08
N LEU A 223 28.63 -20.54 -23.78
CA LEU A 223 27.19 -20.78 -23.75
C LEU A 223 26.70 -21.29 -22.39
N ARG A 224 27.57 -21.99 -21.63
CA ARG A 224 27.27 -22.42 -20.25
C ARG A 224 27.23 -21.24 -19.29
N ALA A 225 28.21 -20.34 -19.38
CA ALA A 225 28.24 -19.12 -18.57
C ALA A 225 27.05 -18.21 -18.89
N ALA A 226 26.75 -17.95 -20.16
CA ALA A 226 25.62 -17.12 -20.58
C ALA A 226 24.26 -17.73 -20.18
N GLY A 227 24.06 -19.03 -20.43
CA GLY A 227 22.83 -19.72 -20.02
C GLY A 227 22.68 -19.86 -18.51
N GLY A 228 23.79 -19.99 -17.78
CA GLY A 228 23.82 -19.99 -16.32
C GLY A 228 23.47 -18.63 -15.73
N LEU A 229 24.02 -17.56 -16.31
CA LEU A 229 23.70 -16.18 -15.94
C LEU A 229 22.21 -15.86 -16.16
N VAL A 230 21.66 -16.23 -17.32
CA VAL A 230 20.21 -16.04 -17.61
C VAL A 230 19.35 -16.82 -16.62
N ALA A 231 19.70 -18.07 -16.30
CA ALA A 231 18.97 -18.86 -15.31
C ALA A 231 19.07 -18.28 -13.89
N ALA A 232 20.26 -17.80 -13.50
CA ALA A 232 20.46 -17.16 -12.20
C ALA A 232 19.66 -15.86 -12.09
N LEU A 233 19.63 -15.03 -13.15
CA LEU A 233 18.81 -13.82 -13.21
C LEU A 233 17.30 -14.13 -13.15
N LEU A 234 16.84 -15.19 -13.82
CA LEU A 234 15.44 -15.65 -13.73
C LEU A 234 15.08 -16.13 -12.31
N VAL A 235 15.95 -16.92 -11.68
CA VAL A 235 15.75 -17.38 -10.30
C VAL A 235 15.76 -16.19 -9.33
N PHE A 236 16.70 -15.27 -9.49
CA PHE A 236 16.77 -14.06 -8.68
C PHE A 236 15.51 -13.21 -8.83
N GLY A 237 15.01 -13.03 -10.07
CA GLY A 237 13.73 -12.38 -10.32
C GLY A 237 12.56 -13.07 -9.62
N ILE A 238 12.47 -14.41 -9.70
CA ILE A 238 11.42 -15.18 -8.99
C ILE A 238 11.52 -15.01 -7.47
N VAL A 239 12.72 -15.04 -6.91
CA VAL A 239 12.97 -14.86 -5.48
C VAL A 239 12.60 -13.44 -5.05
N ALA A 240 12.95 -12.43 -5.84
CA ALA A 240 12.59 -11.04 -5.56
C ALA A 240 11.06 -10.82 -5.60
N LEU A 241 10.38 -11.44 -6.56
CA LEU A 241 8.91 -11.42 -6.62
C LEU A 241 8.25 -12.21 -5.47
N ARG A 242 8.95 -13.17 -4.85
CA ARG A 242 8.47 -13.92 -3.66
C ARG A 242 8.69 -13.13 -2.37
N PHE A 243 9.85 -12.47 -2.25
CA PHE A 243 10.30 -11.76 -1.06
C PHE A 243 10.66 -10.31 -1.41
N PRO A 244 9.68 -9.49 -1.85
CA PRO A 244 9.95 -8.12 -2.29
C PRO A 244 10.66 -7.29 -1.22
N ASP A 245 10.24 -7.47 0.03
CA ASP A 245 10.79 -6.77 1.19
C ASP A 245 12.33 -6.94 1.31
N GLN A 246 12.87 -8.09 0.89
CA GLN A 246 14.30 -8.40 1.03
C GLN A 246 15.13 -8.00 -0.19
N PHE A 247 14.55 -8.03 -1.39
CA PHE A 247 15.32 -7.96 -2.64
C PHE A 247 14.99 -6.78 -3.53
N GLN A 248 13.83 -6.13 -3.38
CA GLN A 248 13.47 -4.95 -4.18
C GLN A 248 14.52 -3.82 -4.07
N PRO A 249 15.07 -3.51 -2.88
CA PRO A 249 16.10 -2.48 -2.74
C PRO A 249 17.42 -2.79 -3.50
N MET A 250 17.62 -4.05 -3.93
CA MET A 250 18.80 -4.49 -4.67
C MET A 250 18.58 -4.47 -6.19
N LEU A 251 17.37 -4.16 -6.67
CA LEU A 251 17.01 -4.20 -8.08
C LEU A 251 17.09 -2.80 -8.73
N PRO A 252 17.83 -2.64 -9.84
CA PRO A 252 17.91 -1.36 -10.54
C PRO A 252 16.73 -1.13 -11.49
N GLY A 253 16.26 0.13 -11.56
CA GLY A 253 15.34 0.64 -12.59
C GLY A 253 14.09 -0.22 -12.80
N ILE A 254 13.80 -0.55 -14.06
CA ILE A 254 12.57 -1.24 -14.50
C ILE A 254 12.34 -2.58 -13.77
N LEU A 255 13.39 -3.28 -13.33
CA LEU A 255 13.24 -4.53 -12.58
C LEU A 255 12.69 -4.29 -11.16
N GLY A 256 13.09 -3.18 -10.52
CA GLY A 256 12.58 -2.76 -9.23
C GLY A 256 11.12 -2.32 -9.30
N ASP A 257 10.71 -1.66 -10.40
CA ASP A 257 9.34 -1.18 -10.62
C ASP A 257 8.33 -2.33 -10.78
N LEU A 258 8.79 -3.52 -11.18
CA LEU A 258 7.95 -4.72 -11.33
C LEU A 258 7.82 -5.51 -10.03
N VAL A 259 8.53 -5.15 -8.96
CA VAL A 259 8.52 -5.83 -7.67
C VAL A 259 7.82 -4.93 -6.65
N ALA A 260 6.95 -5.51 -5.82
CA ALA A 260 6.24 -4.74 -4.80
C ALA A 260 7.21 -3.95 -3.91
N PRO A 261 6.89 -2.70 -3.56
CA PRO A 261 7.73 -1.92 -2.65
C PRO A 261 7.83 -2.65 -1.30
N PRO A 262 9.00 -2.57 -0.62
CA PRO A 262 9.17 -3.19 0.67
C PRO A 262 8.22 -2.57 1.69
N LEU A 263 7.57 -3.42 2.50
CA LEU A 263 6.68 -2.98 3.57
C LEU A 263 7.26 -3.33 4.93
N PRO A 264 7.08 -2.48 5.96
CA PRO A 264 7.49 -2.79 7.32
C PRO A 264 6.88 -4.10 7.79
N GLU A 265 7.55 -4.77 8.72
CA GLU A 265 6.98 -5.90 9.42
C GLU A 265 5.74 -5.46 10.21
N HIS A 266 4.69 -6.27 10.17
CA HIS A 266 3.51 -6.04 11.00
C HIS A 266 3.84 -6.46 12.43
N VAL A 267 3.56 -5.58 13.38
CA VAL A 267 3.77 -5.83 14.81
C VAL A 267 2.42 -5.70 15.50
N GLU A 268 1.89 -6.84 15.95
CA GLU A 268 0.66 -6.92 16.71
C GLU A 268 0.80 -6.17 18.04
N PRO A 269 -0.12 -5.24 18.36
CA PRO A 269 -0.09 -4.57 19.65
C PRO A 269 -0.54 -5.52 20.76
N ARG A 270 0.05 -5.34 21.94
CA ARG A 270 -0.35 -6.03 23.17
C ARG A 270 -1.67 -5.48 23.73
N ALA A 271 -1.96 -4.22 23.44
CA ALA A 271 -3.25 -3.56 23.72
C ALA A 271 -3.41 -2.32 22.81
N ALA A 272 -4.64 -1.90 22.57
CA ALA A 272 -4.96 -0.68 21.82
C ALA A 272 -6.00 0.15 22.59
N TYR A 273 -5.87 1.48 22.56
CA TYR A 273 -6.76 2.41 23.25
C TYR A 273 -7.13 3.58 22.33
N TRP A 274 -8.42 3.85 22.20
CA TRP A 274 -8.88 5.13 21.67
C TRP A 274 -8.99 6.16 22.79
N LEU A 275 -8.55 7.39 22.52
CA LEU A 275 -8.68 8.50 23.45
C LEU A 275 -10.10 9.08 23.42
N GLU A 276 -10.51 9.64 24.55
CA GLU A 276 -11.77 10.36 24.69
C GLU A 276 -11.64 11.75 24.05
N GLN A 277 -12.48 12.03 23.07
CA GLN A 277 -12.46 13.28 22.29
C GLN A 277 -13.86 13.85 22.07
N ASN A 278 -14.79 13.57 22.99
CA ASN A 278 -16.18 14.03 22.96
C ASN A 278 -16.99 13.49 21.75
N TRP A 279 -16.64 12.30 21.26
CA TRP A 279 -17.43 11.52 20.31
C TRP A 279 -17.93 10.23 20.96
N ALA A 280 -19.17 9.84 20.64
CA ALA A 280 -19.67 8.52 20.98
C ALA A 280 -19.06 7.45 20.06
N LEU A 281 -19.22 6.17 20.43
CA LEU A 281 -18.66 5.05 19.67
C LEU A 281 -19.20 5.00 18.24
N GLU A 282 -20.49 5.32 18.09
CA GLU A 282 -21.23 5.34 16.84
C GLU A 282 -20.73 6.46 15.93
N ASP A 283 -20.47 7.64 16.49
CA ASP A 283 -19.97 8.81 15.76
C ASP A 283 -18.58 8.54 15.18
N ARG A 284 -17.69 7.96 16.00
CA ARG A 284 -16.35 7.52 15.57
C ARG A 284 -16.43 6.48 14.45
N HIS A 285 -17.19 5.40 14.67
CA HIS A 285 -17.30 4.33 13.69
C HIS A 285 -17.90 4.83 12.37
N TRP A 286 -18.89 5.73 12.44
CA TRP A 286 -19.43 6.37 11.25
C TRP A 286 -18.39 7.22 10.53
N PHE A 287 -17.65 8.11 11.22
CA PHE A 287 -16.60 8.91 10.61
C PHE A 287 -15.52 8.06 9.92
N HIS A 288 -15.16 6.91 10.50
CA HIS A 288 -14.17 6.00 9.94
C HIS A 288 -14.56 5.41 8.58
N HIS A 289 -15.85 5.21 8.33
CA HIS A 289 -16.37 4.41 7.21
C HIS A 289 -17.44 5.12 6.35
N ALA A 290 -17.81 6.36 6.68
CA ALA A 290 -18.73 7.16 5.88
C ALA A 290 -18.05 7.54 4.56
N SER A 291 -18.67 7.17 3.44
CA SER A 291 -18.15 7.51 2.12
C SER A 291 -18.37 8.98 1.80
N GLN A 292 -17.34 9.65 1.28
CA GLN A 292 -17.43 10.99 0.69
C GLN A 292 -17.79 10.93 -0.80
N GLY A 293 -18.04 9.73 -1.33
CA GLY A 293 -18.27 9.50 -2.76
C GLY A 293 -16.99 9.23 -3.57
N THR A 294 -15.91 8.81 -2.91
CA THR A 294 -14.58 8.55 -3.49
C THR A 294 -14.43 7.13 -4.02
N ALA A 295 -14.03 6.98 -5.28
CA ALA A 295 -13.66 5.72 -5.93
C ALA A 295 -12.14 5.64 -6.14
N THR A 296 -11.37 5.77 -5.06
CA THR A 296 -9.90 5.88 -5.06
C THR A 296 -9.20 4.72 -5.75
N PHE A 297 -9.76 3.51 -5.67
CA PHE A 297 -9.18 2.34 -6.33
C PHE A 297 -9.77 2.17 -7.73
N PRO A 298 -8.94 1.87 -8.75
CA PRO A 298 -9.36 1.85 -10.16
C PRO A 298 -10.22 0.63 -10.53
N VAL A 299 -10.55 -0.23 -9.56
CA VAL A 299 -11.34 -1.45 -9.74
C VAL A 299 -12.60 -1.40 -8.86
N PRO A 300 -13.70 -2.08 -9.25
CA PRO A 300 -14.87 -2.24 -8.40
C PRO A 300 -14.54 -2.87 -7.04
N TYR A 301 -15.38 -2.62 -6.03
CA TYR A 301 -15.27 -3.14 -4.66
C TYR A 301 -15.02 -4.65 -4.65
N ARG A 302 -15.87 -5.42 -5.34
CA ARG A 302 -15.78 -6.88 -5.41
C ARG A 302 -14.43 -7.36 -5.97
N TRP A 303 -13.83 -6.60 -6.87
CA TRP A 303 -12.55 -6.95 -7.48
C TRP A 303 -11.41 -6.64 -6.52
N PHE A 304 -11.44 -5.48 -5.85
CA PHE A 304 -10.51 -5.15 -4.77
C PHE A 304 -10.47 -6.25 -3.71
N MET A 305 -11.63 -6.75 -3.28
CA MET A 305 -11.74 -7.86 -2.33
C MET A 305 -11.16 -9.18 -2.87
N ALA A 306 -11.09 -9.35 -4.20
CA ALA A 306 -10.57 -10.55 -4.85
C ALA A 306 -9.08 -10.47 -5.25
N LEU A 307 -8.45 -9.29 -5.14
CA LEU A 307 -7.06 -9.07 -5.51
C LEU A 307 -6.10 -9.72 -4.51
N GLU A 308 -5.11 -10.45 -5.02
CA GLU A 308 -4.05 -11.06 -4.23
C GLU A 308 -2.90 -10.05 -4.00
N GLN A 309 -2.18 -10.17 -2.89
CA GLN A 309 -0.97 -9.38 -2.68
C GLN A 309 0.02 -9.60 -3.85
N PRO A 310 0.78 -8.57 -4.26
CA PRO A 310 1.74 -8.66 -5.38
C PRO A 310 3.03 -9.41 -4.97
N ARG A 311 2.88 -10.66 -4.51
CA ARG A 311 3.98 -11.56 -4.11
C ARG A 311 3.75 -12.96 -4.64
N LEU A 312 4.73 -13.63 -5.24
CA LEU A 312 4.54 -14.99 -5.73
C LEU A 312 4.26 -15.94 -4.56
N HIS A 313 3.28 -16.84 -4.70
CA HIS A 313 3.01 -17.92 -3.75
C HIS A 313 2.95 -19.23 -4.55
N PHE A 314 3.80 -20.20 -4.20
CA PHE A 314 3.87 -21.47 -4.93
C PHE A 314 3.10 -22.60 -4.23
N PHE A 315 3.03 -22.59 -2.90
CA PHE A 315 2.57 -23.72 -2.09
C PHE A 315 1.59 -23.37 -0.98
N ALA A 316 1.35 -22.07 -0.73
CA ALA A 316 0.45 -21.58 0.32
C ALA A 316 -0.68 -20.75 -0.29
N LYS A 317 -1.82 -20.64 0.41
CA LYS A 317 -2.88 -19.70 0.05
C LYS A 317 -2.24 -18.29 -0.05
N PRO A 318 -2.44 -17.57 -1.15
CA PRO A 318 -1.93 -16.21 -1.28
C PRO A 318 -2.66 -15.30 -0.29
N GLY A 319 -1.94 -14.35 0.29
CA GLY A 319 -2.56 -13.25 1.03
C GLY A 319 -3.35 -12.36 0.08
N MET A 320 -4.42 -11.76 0.58
CA MET A 320 -5.27 -10.83 -0.15
C MET A 320 -4.82 -9.39 0.09
N LEU A 321 -5.07 -8.52 -0.90
CA LEU A 321 -4.74 -7.11 -0.81
C LEU A 321 -5.50 -6.41 0.34
N HIS A 322 -6.73 -6.85 0.62
CA HIS A 322 -7.57 -6.30 1.67
C HIS A 322 -7.29 -6.88 3.07
N ASP A 323 -6.37 -7.84 3.21
CA ASP A 323 -6.07 -8.43 4.51
C ASP A 323 -5.63 -7.32 5.49
N SER A 324 -6.24 -7.29 6.67
CA SER A 324 -6.04 -6.19 7.63
C SER A 324 -4.58 -6.07 8.07
N ASP A 325 -3.87 -7.18 8.29
CA ASP A 325 -2.43 -7.20 8.62
C ASP A 325 -1.58 -6.61 7.49
N HIS A 326 -1.97 -6.83 6.22
CA HIS A 326 -1.32 -6.25 5.06
C HIS A 326 -1.54 -4.74 4.99
N LEU A 327 -2.79 -4.29 5.12
CA LEU A 327 -3.12 -2.86 5.07
C LEU A 327 -2.52 -2.09 6.25
N GLN A 328 -2.41 -2.69 7.44
CA GLN A 328 -1.73 -2.09 8.59
C GLN A 328 -0.25 -1.79 8.33
N ARG A 329 0.42 -2.50 7.41
CA ARG A 329 1.81 -2.20 7.03
C ARG A 329 1.95 -0.90 6.23
N PHE A 330 0.85 -0.40 5.67
CA PHE A 330 0.77 0.94 5.08
C PHE A 330 0.39 2.00 6.10
N GLY A 331 0.24 1.65 7.38
CA GLY A 331 -0.07 2.59 8.46
C GLY A 331 -1.57 2.76 8.77
N PHE A 332 -2.43 1.96 8.15
CA PHE A 332 -3.86 1.97 8.48
C PHE A 332 -4.14 1.35 9.85
N ILE A 333 -5.22 1.81 10.50
CA ILE A 333 -5.64 1.37 11.83
C ILE A 333 -6.73 0.30 11.67
N PRO A 334 -6.62 -0.88 12.31
CA PRO A 334 -7.63 -1.92 12.20
C PRO A 334 -8.96 -1.47 12.84
N SER A 335 -10.08 -1.84 12.22
CA SER A 335 -11.45 -1.49 12.64
C SER A 335 -12.33 -2.75 12.71
N PRO A 336 -13.30 -2.85 13.63
CA PRO A 336 -14.25 -3.95 13.65
C PRO A 336 -15.22 -3.87 12.45
N GLN A 337 -15.87 -5.00 12.13
CA GLN A 337 -16.94 -5.03 11.12
C GLN A 337 -18.19 -4.25 11.56
N THR A 338 -18.48 -4.31 12.85
CA THR A 338 -19.59 -3.61 13.50
C THR A 338 -19.21 -3.30 14.94
N ILE A 339 -19.79 -2.23 15.49
CA ILE A 339 -19.72 -1.90 16.91
C ILE A 339 -20.74 -2.67 17.74
N ASP A 340 -21.75 -3.26 17.12
CA ASP A 340 -22.77 -4.11 17.75
C ASP A 340 -22.24 -5.54 17.97
N THR A 341 -21.18 -5.66 18.78
CA THR A 341 -20.49 -6.93 19.06
C THR A 341 -20.02 -6.99 20.52
N ASP A 342 -19.42 -8.11 20.93
CA ASP A 342 -18.96 -8.31 22.29
C ASP A 342 -17.74 -7.44 22.64
N ASP A 343 -17.60 -7.10 23.93
CA ASP A 343 -16.49 -6.29 24.42
C ASP A 343 -15.11 -6.84 24.08
N ALA A 344 -14.93 -8.16 24.05
CA ALA A 344 -13.62 -8.75 23.79
C ALA A 344 -13.21 -8.49 22.33
N THR A 345 -14.17 -8.55 21.40
CA THR A 345 -13.97 -8.14 20.01
C THR A 345 -13.65 -6.65 19.93
N LEU A 346 -14.45 -5.79 20.56
CA LEU A 346 -14.21 -4.33 20.56
C LEU A 346 -12.86 -3.95 21.18
N ARG A 347 -12.44 -4.60 22.27
CA ARG A 347 -11.13 -4.36 22.93
C ARG A 347 -9.94 -4.62 22.01
N ARG A 348 -10.02 -5.60 21.10
CA ARG A 348 -8.94 -5.86 20.12
C ARG A 348 -8.68 -4.65 19.21
N PHE A 349 -9.71 -3.87 18.94
CA PHE A 349 -9.63 -2.64 18.15
C PHE A 349 -9.54 -1.37 19.03
N GLY A 350 -9.50 -1.54 20.36
CA GLY A 350 -9.46 -0.46 21.34
C GLY A 350 -10.80 0.24 21.63
N TYR A 351 -11.92 -0.27 21.11
CA TYR A 351 -13.27 0.32 21.17
C TYR A 351 -14.01 0.10 22.52
N ALA A 352 -13.51 -0.79 23.40
CA ALA A 352 -14.21 -1.14 24.64
C ALA A 352 -13.26 -1.19 25.87
N ASN A 353 -12.55 -0.09 26.09
CA ASN A 353 -11.56 0.04 27.17
C ASN A 353 -12.13 0.69 28.44
N VAL A 354 -11.30 0.82 29.49
CA VAL A 354 -11.67 1.35 30.82
C VAL A 354 -12.37 2.71 30.73
N TYR A 355 -12.04 3.55 29.75
CA TYR A 355 -12.70 4.85 29.53
C TYR A 355 -14.13 4.77 29.00
N ASP A 356 -14.48 3.73 28.24
CA ASP A 356 -15.79 3.61 27.57
C ASP A 356 -16.87 2.98 28.46
N LYS A 357 -16.49 2.29 29.55
CA LYS A 357 -17.44 1.60 30.44
C LYS A 357 -17.51 2.10 31.86
N THR A 358 -16.51 2.84 32.35
CA THR A 358 -16.48 3.31 33.74
C THR A 358 -17.10 4.70 33.93
N LYS A 359 -17.49 5.36 32.84
CA LYS A 359 -18.26 6.61 32.86
C LYS A 359 -19.36 6.45 31.80
N PRO A 360 -20.61 6.91 32.05
CA PRO A 360 -21.53 7.07 30.93
C PRO A 360 -20.79 7.86 29.85
N VAL A 361 -20.81 7.39 28.60
CA VAL A 361 -20.39 8.18 27.43
C VAL A 361 -20.93 9.58 27.72
N PRO A 362 -20.07 10.61 27.89
CA PRO A 362 -20.56 11.93 28.23
C PRO A 362 -21.72 12.21 27.28
N ALA A 363 -22.88 12.62 27.82
CA ALA A 363 -23.88 13.24 26.97
C ALA A 363 -23.09 14.23 26.11
N ARG A 364 -23.12 14.02 24.78
CA ARG A 364 -22.38 14.84 23.81
C ARG A 364 -22.40 16.27 24.34
N LEU A 365 -21.29 17.01 24.30
CA LEU A 365 -21.29 18.42 24.76
C LEU A 365 -22.29 19.31 23.98
N TRP A 366 -23.00 18.73 23.00
CA TRP A 366 -24.02 19.29 22.13
C TRP A 366 -25.22 18.32 21.93
N ASP A 367 -26.42 18.86 21.71
CA ASP A 367 -27.70 18.15 21.47
C ASP A 367 -28.38 18.85 20.26
N PRO A 368 -29.05 18.18 19.28
CA PRO A 368 -29.84 16.92 19.32
C PRO A 368 -29.13 15.66 18.76
N PRO A 369 -29.75 14.45 18.81
CA PRO A 369 -29.19 13.25 18.21
C PRO A 369 -28.94 13.42 16.73
N VAL A 370 -27.72 13.08 16.30
CA VAL A 370 -27.38 13.17 14.89
C VAL A 370 -27.86 11.92 14.16
N ASN A 371 -28.80 12.13 13.25
CA ASN A 371 -29.23 11.14 12.30
C ASN A 371 -28.34 11.27 11.06
N TRP A 372 -27.22 10.55 11.06
CA TRP A 372 -26.27 10.45 9.94
C TRP A 372 -26.83 9.64 8.74
N GLY A 373 -28.14 9.40 8.69
CA GLY A 373 -28.75 8.47 7.76
C GLY A 373 -28.52 7.02 8.18
N ALA A 374 -28.20 6.15 7.21
CA ALA A 374 -27.81 4.78 7.48
C ALA A 374 -26.44 4.73 8.18
N GLN A 375 -26.26 3.82 9.14
CA GLN A 375 -24.94 3.58 9.71
C GLN A 375 -23.96 3.19 8.61
N ALA A 376 -22.72 3.67 8.71
CA ALA A 376 -21.66 3.24 7.80
C ALA A 376 -21.35 1.76 8.09
N GLU A 377 -21.68 0.89 7.14
CA GLU A 377 -21.41 -0.55 7.27
C GLU A 377 -19.96 -0.85 6.90
N ASN A 378 -19.23 -1.55 7.77
CA ASN A 378 -17.91 -2.11 7.48
C ASN A 378 -17.99 -3.62 7.30
N VAL A 379 -18.87 -4.08 6.40
CA VAL A 379 -19.26 -5.50 6.22
C VAL A 379 -18.06 -6.45 6.15
N ASP A 380 -16.99 -6.03 5.47
CA ASP A 380 -15.79 -6.85 5.26
C ASP A 380 -14.65 -6.58 6.26
N GLY A 381 -14.86 -5.69 7.25
CA GLY A 381 -13.89 -5.45 8.32
C GLY A 381 -12.63 -4.73 7.84
N LEU A 382 -12.79 -3.82 6.88
CA LEU A 382 -11.69 -3.02 6.36
C LEU A 382 -11.17 -2.05 7.44
N PRO A 383 -9.88 -1.67 7.40
CA PRO A 383 -9.31 -0.69 8.32
C PRO A 383 -10.04 0.66 8.31
N VAL A 384 -9.83 1.45 9.36
CA VAL A 384 -10.24 2.86 9.43
C VAL A 384 -9.76 3.58 8.18
N GLY A 385 -10.66 4.35 7.54
CA GLY A 385 -10.32 5.09 6.33
C GLY A 385 -10.78 4.44 5.02
N PHE A 386 -11.50 3.32 5.06
CA PHE A 386 -12.07 2.69 3.86
C PHE A 386 -13.59 2.72 3.88
N ALA A 387 -14.20 3.00 2.73
CA ALA A 387 -15.64 2.93 2.55
C ALA A 387 -16.04 2.25 1.24
N ARG A 388 -17.08 1.42 1.32
CA ARG A 388 -17.81 0.89 0.16
C ARG A 388 -18.82 1.92 -0.32
N MET A 389 -18.91 2.08 -1.63
CA MET A 389 -19.89 2.91 -2.31
C MET A 389 -20.88 2.01 -3.05
N THR A 390 -22.06 1.83 -2.48
CA THR A 390 -23.08 0.94 -3.02
C THR A 390 -23.99 1.66 -4.01
N GLY A 391 -24.22 1.08 -5.18
CA GLY A 391 -25.24 1.54 -6.12
C GLY A 391 -25.04 2.96 -6.67
N VAL A 392 -23.79 3.42 -6.76
CA VAL A 392 -23.49 4.78 -7.21
C VAL A 392 -23.65 4.91 -8.73
N PRO A 393 -24.43 5.89 -9.24
CA PRO A 393 -24.57 6.13 -10.66
C PRO A 393 -23.26 6.64 -11.26
N ASP A 394 -22.88 6.10 -12.42
CA ASP A 394 -21.79 6.66 -13.21
C ASP A 394 -22.13 8.09 -13.65
N PRO A 395 -21.28 9.10 -13.38
CA PRO A 395 -21.63 10.50 -13.66
C PRO A 395 -21.88 10.84 -15.13
N ALA A 396 -21.27 10.11 -16.07
CA ALA A 396 -21.41 10.36 -17.50
C ALA A 396 -22.66 9.66 -18.08
N THR A 397 -22.94 8.43 -17.65
CA THR A 397 -24.01 7.60 -18.22
C THR A 397 -25.30 7.62 -17.40
N GLY A 398 -25.22 7.90 -16.10
CA GLY A 398 -26.31 7.79 -15.13
C GLY A 398 -26.69 6.35 -14.77
N GLN A 399 -25.97 5.35 -15.29
CA GLN A 399 -26.25 3.95 -15.00
C GLN A 399 -25.67 3.56 -13.65
N ILE A 400 -26.43 2.78 -12.88
CA ILE A 400 -25.94 2.18 -11.64
C ILE A 400 -24.95 1.07 -12.01
N GLY A 401 -23.69 1.26 -11.60
CA GLY A 401 -22.61 0.31 -11.85
C GLY A 401 -22.37 -0.67 -10.70
N GLU A 402 -21.28 -1.43 -10.81
CA GLU A 402 -20.75 -2.19 -9.67
C GLU A 402 -20.32 -1.24 -8.55
N ASP A 403 -20.46 -1.71 -7.31
CA ASP A 403 -20.03 -0.95 -6.13
C ASP A 403 -18.56 -0.54 -6.23
N ARG A 404 -18.26 0.65 -5.73
CA ARG A 404 -16.91 1.22 -5.71
C ARG A 404 -16.33 1.17 -4.31
N ILE A 405 -15.03 1.43 -4.23
CA ILE A 405 -14.30 1.52 -2.97
C ILE A 405 -13.36 2.72 -3.03
N GLY A 406 -13.27 3.46 -1.93
CA GLY A 406 -12.29 4.51 -1.80
C GLY A 406 -11.92 4.81 -0.36
N LEU A 407 -10.99 5.77 -0.25
CA LEU A 407 -10.47 6.23 1.02
C LEU A 407 -11.32 7.36 1.57
N THR A 408 -11.60 7.31 2.87
CA THR A 408 -12.32 8.36 3.58
C THR A 408 -11.40 9.39 4.19
N CYS A 409 -11.96 10.49 4.70
CA CYS A 409 -11.20 11.49 5.47
C CYS A 409 -10.39 10.85 6.61
N ALA A 410 -10.91 9.78 7.21
CA ALA A 410 -10.27 9.06 8.30
C ALA A 410 -8.96 8.36 7.91
N ALA A 411 -8.72 8.08 6.62
CA ALA A 411 -7.45 7.50 6.13
C ALA A 411 -6.25 8.45 6.33
N CYS A 412 -6.50 9.75 6.35
CA CYS A 412 -5.50 10.81 6.50
C CYS A 412 -5.59 11.48 7.88
N HIS A 413 -6.80 11.58 8.45
CA HIS A 413 -7.09 12.35 9.65
C HIS A 413 -7.46 11.48 10.87
N THR A 414 -6.92 10.27 10.97
CA THR A 414 -7.03 9.45 12.19
C THR A 414 -5.65 8.93 12.57
N GLY A 415 -5.18 9.32 13.75
CA GLY A 415 -3.82 9.08 14.19
C GLY A 415 -3.69 7.87 15.10
N GLN A 416 -2.50 7.26 15.04
CA GLN A 416 -2.08 6.23 15.98
C GLN A 416 -0.60 6.44 16.33
N ILE A 417 -0.29 6.37 17.61
CA ILE A 417 1.08 6.24 18.11
C ILE A 417 1.25 4.89 18.81
N ARG A 418 2.49 4.42 18.89
CA ARG A 418 2.85 3.19 19.58
C ARG A 418 3.84 3.48 20.69
N TYR A 419 3.70 2.83 21.82
CA TYR A 419 4.69 2.87 22.90
C TYR A 419 4.75 1.54 23.64
N LYS A 420 5.91 0.87 23.64
CA LYS A 420 6.13 -0.40 24.35
C LYS A 420 5.06 -1.46 24.03
N GLY A 421 4.72 -1.54 22.75
CA GLY A 421 3.71 -2.47 22.21
C GLY A 421 2.26 -2.12 22.55
N ILE A 422 1.96 -0.92 23.05
CA ILE A 422 0.60 -0.40 23.22
C ILE A 422 0.32 0.63 22.13
N ASP A 423 -0.83 0.52 21.48
CA ASP A 423 -1.30 1.50 20.50
C ASP A 423 -2.25 2.50 21.15
N ILE A 424 -1.98 3.80 20.97
CA ILE A 424 -2.88 4.89 21.35
C ILE A 424 -3.40 5.53 20.07
N ARG A 425 -4.72 5.62 19.96
CA ARG A 425 -5.44 6.06 18.76
C ARG A 425 -6.28 7.28 19.08
N PHE A 426 -6.39 8.18 18.12
CA PHE A 426 -7.10 9.44 18.28
C PHE A 426 -7.67 9.92 16.94
N ASP A 427 -8.87 10.47 17.02
CA ASP A 427 -9.63 10.99 15.90
C ASP A 427 -9.16 12.40 15.54
N GLY A 428 -9.22 12.73 14.25
CA GLY A 428 -8.86 14.05 13.72
C GLY A 428 -7.39 14.43 13.83
N GLY A 429 -6.49 13.48 14.11
CA GLY A 429 -5.04 13.70 14.11
C GLY A 429 -4.35 13.17 12.84
N PRO A 430 -3.05 13.45 12.64
CA PRO A 430 -2.32 12.94 11.48
C PRO A 430 -2.26 11.42 11.47
N ALA A 431 -2.75 10.80 10.40
CA ALA A 431 -2.50 9.39 10.15
C ALA A 431 -1.04 9.14 9.83
N MET A 432 -0.56 7.93 10.11
CA MET A 432 0.77 7.48 9.71
C MET A 432 0.69 6.61 8.46
N THR A 433 -0.19 6.96 7.51
CA THR A 433 -0.42 6.17 6.29
C THR A 433 0.57 6.53 5.16
N ASP A 434 0.92 5.55 4.31
CA ASP A 434 1.69 5.74 3.07
C ASP A 434 0.82 5.37 1.86
N LEU A 435 0.15 6.40 1.32
CA LEU A 435 -0.84 6.22 0.26
C LEU A 435 -0.21 5.97 -1.12
N ARG A 436 0.98 6.54 -1.40
CA ARG A 436 1.70 6.28 -2.66
C ARG A 436 2.13 4.83 -2.74
N ARG A 437 2.60 4.26 -1.64
CA ARG A 437 3.00 2.84 -1.63
C ARG A 437 1.80 1.92 -1.80
N LEU A 438 0.64 2.27 -1.23
CA LEU A 438 -0.61 1.54 -1.44
C LEU A 438 -1.06 1.59 -2.91
N GLU A 439 -1.00 2.77 -3.53
CA GLU A 439 -1.31 2.99 -4.95
C GLU A 439 -0.46 2.07 -5.84
N VAL A 440 0.86 2.10 -5.67
CA VAL A 440 1.81 1.25 -6.41
C VAL A 440 1.54 -0.25 -6.17
N THR A 441 1.32 -0.66 -4.92
CA THR A 441 1.03 -2.06 -4.56
C THR A 441 -0.26 -2.54 -5.23
N THR A 442 -1.29 -1.69 -5.27
CA THR A 442 -2.56 -2.03 -5.94
C THR A 442 -2.37 -2.20 -7.44
N GLY A 443 -1.64 -1.29 -8.10
CA GLY A 443 -1.31 -1.40 -9.52
C GLY A 443 -0.57 -2.71 -9.85
N LEU A 444 0.42 -3.07 -9.02
CA LEU A 444 1.14 -4.33 -9.16
C LEU A 444 0.27 -5.56 -8.91
N SER A 445 -0.67 -5.50 -7.97
CA SER A 445 -1.63 -6.58 -7.73
C SER A 445 -2.51 -6.84 -8.97
N ILE A 446 -2.98 -5.79 -9.62
CA ILE A 446 -3.74 -5.85 -10.89
C ILE A 446 -2.86 -6.46 -11.99
N ALA A 447 -1.65 -5.95 -12.17
CA ALA A 447 -0.72 -6.46 -13.19
C ALA A 447 -0.41 -7.95 -12.96
N TYR A 448 -0.10 -8.36 -11.73
CA TYR A 448 0.21 -9.76 -11.43
C TYR A 448 -1.00 -10.66 -11.66
N THR A 449 -2.21 -10.17 -11.39
CA THR A 449 -3.44 -10.90 -11.68
C THR A 449 -3.55 -11.22 -13.17
N LEU A 450 -3.13 -10.31 -14.05
CA LEU A 450 -3.16 -10.50 -15.51
C LEU A 450 -2.02 -11.36 -16.05
N PHE A 451 -0.81 -11.19 -15.52
CA PHE A 451 0.41 -11.71 -16.14
C PHE A 451 1.02 -12.93 -15.44
N VAL A 452 0.75 -13.16 -14.15
CA VAL A 452 1.26 -14.33 -13.44
C VAL A 452 0.37 -15.55 -13.73
N PRO A 453 0.93 -16.68 -14.22
CA PRO A 453 0.14 -17.86 -14.57
C PRO A 453 -0.76 -18.34 -13.43
N GLY A 454 -2.02 -18.61 -13.77
CA GLY A 454 -3.04 -19.13 -12.84
C GLY A 454 -3.63 -18.10 -11.86
N ARG A 455 -3.09 -16.88 -11.73
CA ARG A 455 -3.68 -15.84 -10.86
C ARG A 455 -5.01 -15.35 -11.37
N PHE A 456 -5.10 -15.05 -12.68
CA PHE A 456 -6.35 -14.61 -13.29
C PHE A 456 -7.48 -15.59 -13.03
N THR A 457 -7.22 -16.90 -13.14
CA THR A 457 -8.22 -17.94 -12.87
C THR A 457 -8.73 -17.85 -11.43
N ARG A 458 -7.84 -17.77 -10.43
CA ARG A 458 -8.25 -17.63 -9.02
C ARG A 458 -8.99 -16.33 -8.73
N PHE A 459 -8.55 -15.23 -9.35
CA PHE A 459 -9.26 -13.95 -9.27
C PHE A 459 -10.67 -14.07 -9.86
N ALA A 460 -10.80 -14.60 -11.06
CA ALA A 460 -12.09 -14.83 -11.72
C ALA A 460 -12.98 -15.80 -10.91
N ASP A 461 -12.42 -16.83 -10.28
CA ASP A 461 -13.18 -17.73 -9.41
C ASP A 461 -13.78 -17.00 -8.20
N ARG A 462 -13.04 -16.05 -7.60
CA ARG A 462 -13.53 -15.21 -6.50
C ARG A 462 -14.57 -14.17 -6.98
N VAL A 463 -14.39 -13.61 -8.18
CA VAL A 463 -15.24 -12.54 -8.73
C VAL A 463 -16.46 -13.05 -9.49
N LEU A 464 -16.47 -14.23 -10.07
CA LEU A 464 -17.59 -14.76 -10.86
C LEU A 464 -18.12 -16.08 -10.31
N GLY A 465 -17.35 -16.76 -9.46
CA GLY A 465 -17.60 -18.13 -9.04
C GLY A 465 -16.86 -19.14 -9.92
N ALA A 466 -16.58 -20.33 -9.37
CA ALA A 466 -15.84 -21.38 -10.08
C ALA A 466 -16.59 -21.92 -11.32
N SER A 467 -17.92 -21.83 -11.34
CA SER A 467 -18.78 -22.28 -12.44
C SER A 467 -18.99 -21.24 -13.55
N ALA A 468 -18.33 -20.08 -13.47
CA ALA A 468 -18.45 -19.03 -14.48
C ALA A 468 -17.98 -19.51 -15.86
N SER A 469 -18.70 -19.12 -16.92
CA SER A 469 -18.39 -19.50 -18.30
C SER A 469 -17.08 -18.90 -18.78
N ASP A 470 -16.46 -19.50 -19.80
CA ASP A 470 -15.25 -18.94 -20.42
C ASP A 470 -15.49 -17.54 -21.01
N VAL A 471 -16.71 -17.29 -21.52
CA VAL A 471 -17.12 -15.98 -22.04
C VAL A 471 -17.10 -14.91 -20.94
N ASP A 472 -17.65 -15.21 -19.77
CA ASP A 472 -17.66 -14.28 -18.63
C ASP A 472 -16.24 -14.01 -18.12
N ARG A 473 -15.41 -15.06 -18.07
CA ARG A 473 -14.00 -14.97 -17.69
C ARG A 473 -13.21 -14.11 -18.68
N ASP A 474 -13.43 -14.27 -19.97
CA ASP A 474 -12.77 -13.45 -20.99
C ASP A 474 -13.22 -11.99 -20.93
N ALA A 475 -14.52 -11.73 -20.72
CA ALA A 475 -15.03 -10.38 -20.53
C ALA A 475 -14.42 -9.70 -19.29
N LEU A 476 -14.34 -10.41 -18.16
CA LEU A 476 -13.66 -9.92 -16.95
C LEU A 476 -12.17 -9.63 -17.21
N LYS A 477 -11.49 -10.52 -17.94
CA LYS A 477 -10.07 -10.34 -18.31
C LYS A 477 -9.85 -9.12 -19.17
N GLN A 478 -10.74 -8.88 -20.14
CA GLN A 478 -10.67 -7.71 -21.01
C GLN A 478 -10.86 -6.41 -20.23
N LYS A 479 -11.84 -6.34 -19.34
CA LYS A 479 -12.05 -5.17 -18.48
C LYS A 479 -10.85 -4.90 -17.56
N LEU A 480 -10.30 -5.93 -16.92
CA LEU A 480 -9.11 -5.80 -16.07
C LEU A 480 -7.88 -5.37 -16.89
N ARG A 481 -7.72 -5.88 -18.12
CA ARG A 481 -6.68 -5.43 -19.05
C ARG A 481 -6.82 -3.97 -19.42
N ALA A 482 -8.03 -3.49 -19.70
CA ALA A 482 -8.26 -2.08 -20.02
C ALA A 482 -7.81 -1.17 -18.87
N ILE A 483 -8.15 -1.53 -17.62
CA ILE A 483 -7.68 -0.82 -16.42
C ILE A 483 -6.14 -0.85 -16.34
N SER A 484 -5.53 -2.03 -16.48
CA SER A 484 -4.07 -2.15 -16.42
C SER A 484 -3.36 -1.34 -17.50
N THR A 485 -3.89 -1.31 -18.74
CA THR A 485 -3.35 -0.51 -19.83
C THR A 485 -3.44 0.97 -19.51
N PHE A 486 -4.60 1.44 -19.05
CA PHE A 486 -4.79 2.83 -18.64
C PHE A 486 -3.78 3.25 -17.57
N LEU A 487 -3.60 2.46 -16.51
CA LEU A 487 -2.65 2.78 -15.44
C LEU A 487 -1.20 2.89 -15.95
N ILE A 488 -0.78 1.96 -16.82
CA ILE A 488 0.57 1.96 -17.40
C ILE A 488 0.76 3.18 -18.31
N ASP A 489 -0.21 3.48 -19.17
CA ASP A 489 -0.11 4.59 -20.11
C ASP A 489 -0.20 5.94 -19.39
N TRP A 490 -0.98 6.02 -18.31
CA TRP A 490 -1.03 7.19 -17.43
C TRP A 490 0.31 7.46 -16.75
N GLU A 491 0.94 6.45 -16.14
CA GLU A 491 2.25 6.62 -15.50
C GLU A 491 3.34 7.04 -16.50
N LYS A 492 3.33 6.47 -17.72
CA LYS A 492 4.23 6.92 -18.80
C LYS A 492 3.99 8.36 -19.21
N THR A 493 2.72 8.76 -19.30
CA THR A 493 2.32 10.12 -19.67
C THR A 493 2.72 11.12 -18.59
N TYR A 494 2.57 10.74 -17.32
CA TYR A 494 3.07 11.49 -16.18
C TYR A 494 4.58 11.67 -16.24
N ALA A 495 5.35 10.57 -16.29
CA ALA A 495 6.81 10.61 -16.31
C ALA A 495 7.35 11.44 -17.49
N LYS A 496 6.79 11.25 -18.69
CA LYS A 496 7.16 12.03 -19.88
C LYS A 496 6.87 13.52 -19.73
N THR A 497 5.70 13.86 -19.17
CA THR A 497 5.31 15.26 -18.99
C THR A 497 6.21 15.93 -17.95
N ILE A 498 6.49 15.28 -16.81
CA ILE A 498 7.29 15.86 -15.73
C ILE A 498 8.76 16.04 -16.13
N ASP A 499 9.37 15.12 -16.89
CA ASP A 499 10.76 15.28 -17.37
C ASP A 499 10.96 16.55 -18.22
N GLY A 500 9.90 16.99 -18.92
CA GLY A 500 9.89 18.23 -19.70
C GLY A 500 9.59 19.49 -18.90
N LYS A 501 9.27 19.40 -17.60
CA LYS A 501 8.87 20.54 -16.77
C LYS A 501 10.02 21.09 -15.94
N THR A 502 9.99 22.40 -15.77
CA THR A 502 10.90 23.13 -14.89
C THR A 502 10.10 23.95 -13.87
N ARG A 503 10.74 24.28 -12.76
CA ARG A 503 10.25 25.21 -11.75
C ARG A 503 11.33 26.23 -11.43
N PHE A 504 10.91 27.46 -11.11
CA PHE A 504 11.82 28.47 -10.60
C PHE A 504 12.09 28.21 -9.11
N ASN A 505 13.35 27.99 -8.75
CA ASN A 505 13.76 27.86 -7.36
C ASN A 505 14.14 29.24 -6.82
N GLU A 506 13.34 29.77 -5.89
CA GLU A 506 13.58 31.09 -5.32
C GLU A 506 14.89 31.20 -4.52
N LYS A 507 15.38 30.09 -3.96
CA LYS A 507 16.62 30.06 -3.17
C LYS A 507 17.85 30.10 -4.08
N THR A 508 17.86 29.31 -5.16
CA THR A 508 18.99 29.24 -6.09
C THR A 508 18.91 30.29 -7.21
N LYS A 509 17.75 30.94 -7.39
CA LYS A 509 17.43 31.88 -8.47
C LYS A 509 17.61 31.26 -9.87
N ARG A 510 17.34 29.96 -10.02
CA ARG A 510 17.49 29.21 -11.27
C ARG A 510 16.23 28.43 -11.63
N GLN A 511 16.09 28.12 -12.92
CA GLN A 511 15.14 27.12 -13.38
C GLN A 511 15.73 25.73 -13.14
N GLU A 512 15.00 24.88 -12.45
CA GLU A 512 15.38 23.51 -12.08
C GLU A 512 14.34 22.54 -12.64
N LYS A 513 14.75 21.31 -12.96
CA LYS A 513 13.79 20.28 -13.37
C LYS A 513 12.81 19.97 -12.24
N GLN A 514 11.54 19.82 -12.60
CA GLN A 514 10.57 19.26 -11.67
C GLN A 514 10.87 17.78 -11.44
N GLN A 515 10.78 17.35 -10.18
CA GLN A 515 11.04 15.97 -9.75
C GLN A 515 10.18 15.69 -8.53
N ASP A 516 9.62 14.49 -8.46
CA ASP A 516 8.82 14.07 -7.30
C ASP A 516 9.70 13.99 -6.04
N THR A 517 9.15 14.48 -4.93
CA THR A 517 9.71 14.29 -3.60
C THR A 517 8.96 13.14 -2.93
N GLU A 518 9.69 12.21 -2.30
CA GLU A 518 9.06 11.06 -1.64
C GLU A 518 8.07 11.53 -0.56
N GLU A 519 6.79 11.15 -0.69
CA GLU A 519 5.75 11.46 0.30
C GLU A 519 6.01 10.70 1.60
N GLY A 520 6.07 9.37 1.54
CA GLY A 520 6.35 8.48 2.67
C GLY A 520 5.23 8.44 3.72
N TYR A 521 5.50 7.82 4.86
CA TYR A 521 4.52 7.68 5.94
C TYR A 521 4.13 9.02 6.58
N GLY A 522 2.82 9.27 6.65
CA GLY A 522 2.22 10.41 7.32
C GLY A 522 2.22 11.71 6.52
N ARG A 523 2.61 11.65 5.24
CA ARG A 523 2.64 12.81 4.35
C ARG A 523 2.06 12.51 2.98
N LEU A 524 1.61 13.56 2.30
CA LEU A 524 1.08 13.54 0.94
C LEU A 524 1.22 14.92 0.31
N ASP A 525 1.50 15.01 -0.99
CA ASP A 525 1.38 16.27 -1.74
C ASP A 525 -0.09 16.48 -2.17
N ALA A 526 -0.91 16.92 -1.21
CA ALA A 526 -2.35 17.00 -1.41
C ALA A 526 -2.75 17.95 -2.56
N LEU A 527 -2.19 19.16 -2.60
CA LEU A 527 -2.58 20.16 -3.61
C LEU A 527 -2.14 19.75 -5.01
N ASN A 528 -0.90 19.29 -5.19
CA ASN A 528 -0.50 18.92 -6.54
C ASN A 528 -1.25 17.70 -7.04
N ARG A 529 -1.57 16.74 -6.17
CA ARG A 529 -2.40 15.58 -6.50
C ARG A 529 -3.82 15.98 -6.87
N ILE A 530 -4.49 16.85 -6.10
CA ILE A 530 -5.82 17.37 -6.46
C ILE A 530 -5.78 18.03 -7.85
N GLY A 531 -4.78 18.89 -8.09
CA GLY A 531 -4.64 19.53 -9.39
C GLY A 531 -4.42 18.55 -10.54
N ASN A 532 -3.60 17.52 -10.33
CA ASN A 532 -3.34 16.47 -11.32
C ASN A 532 -4.58 15.59 -11.57
N GLN A 533 -5.33 15.27 -10.52
CA GLN A 533 -6.57 14.50 -10.61
C GLN A 533 -7.61 15.26 -11.41
N VAL A 534 -8.00 16.46 -10.97
CA VAL A 534 -9.12 17.21 -11.53
C VAL A 534 -8.82 17.78 -12.93
N PHE A 535 -7.64 18.37 -13.12
CA PHE A 535 -7.31 19.10 -14.34
C PHE A 535 -6.51 18.30 -15.37
N ALA A 536 -6.22 17.03 -15.11
CA ALA A 536 -5.62 16.15 -16.11
C ALA A 536 -6.31 14.79 -16.14
N GLN A 537 -6.31 14.04 -15.03
CA GLN A 537 -6.80 12.66 -15.03
C GLN A 537 -8.30 12.57 -15.28
N ASP A 538 -9.12 13.35 -14.59
CA ASP A 538 -10.57 13.37 -14.75
C ASP A 538 -10.99 13.91 -16.13
N MET A 539 -10.19 14.82 -16.69
CA MET A 539 -10.37 15.27 -18.07
C MET A 539 -10.12 14.13 -19.06
N THR A 540 -9.02 13.39 -18.92
CA THR A 540 -8.72 12.20 -19.73
C THR A 540 -9.80 11.13 -19.57
N LEU A 541 -10.25 10.86 -18.34
CA LEU A 541 -11.34 9.92 -18.06
C LEU A 541 -12.69 10.38 -18.64
N SER A 542 -12.89 11.69 -18.78
CA SER A 542 -14.04 12.30 -19.47
C SER A 542 -13.90 12.35 -21.00
N GLY A 543 -12.85 11.74 -21.57
CA GLY A 543 -12.59 11.68 -23.01
C GLY A 543 -11.95 12.93 -23.59
N LEU A 544 -11.43 13.84 -22.76
CA LEU A 544 -10.73 15.04 -23.18
C LEU A 544 -9.23 14.77 -23.30
N SER A 545 -8.57 15.35 -24.31
CA SER A 545 -7.13 15.16 -24.53
C SER A 545 -6.37 16.49 -24.54
N GLY A 546 -5.06 16.44 -24.27
CA GLY A 546 -4.16 17.59 -24.31
C GLY A 546 -4.08 18.38 -22.99
N PHE A 547 -4.77 17.92 -21.94
CA PHE A 547 -4.76 18.52 -20.60
C PHE A 547 -3.74 17.88 -19.66
N GLU A 548 -3.02 16.86 -20.12
CA GLU A 548 -1.89 16.27 -19.41
C GLU A 548 -0.78 17.31 -19.18
N LYS A 549 -0.73 18.38 -19.99
CA LYS A 549 0.13 19.56 -19.73
C LYS A 549 -0.12 20.24 -18.38
N ASN A 550 -1.27 20.03 -17.74
CA ASN A 550 -1.57 20.55 -16.40
C ASN A 550 -0.88 19.76 -15.28
N LEU A 551 -0.31 18.58 -15.57
CA LEU A 551 0.37 17.74 -14.59
C LEU A 551 1.54 18.46 -13.94
N HIS A 552 1.69 18.32 -12.62
CA HIS A 552 2.81 18.86 -11.84
C HIS A 552 3.51 17.73 -11.08
N ALA A 553 4.82 17.85 -10.85
CA ALA A 553 5.52 16.94 -9.96
C ALA A 553 4.87 16.95 -8.56
N LYS A 554 4.92 15.82 -7.88
CA LYS A 554 4.52 15.69 -6.47
C LYS A 554 5.71 16.13 -5.60
N ASP A 555 6.01 17.42 -5.60
CA ASP A 555 7.23 17.99 -5.04
C ASP A 555 7.01 18.88 -3.80
N ALA A 556 5.78 18.90 -3.27
CA ALA A 556 5.40 19.66 -2.07
C ALA A 556 4.67 18.80 -1.01
N PRO A 557 5.25 17.66 -0.55
CA PRO A 557 4.57 16.80 0.42
C PRO A 557 4.38 17.49 1.78
N VAL A 558 3.16 17.41 2.31
CA VAL A 558 2.80 17.91 3.64
C VAL A 558 2.36 16.79 4.57
N SER A 559 2.58 16.96 5.88
CA SER A 559 1.96 16.10 6.88
C SER A 559 0.46 16.29 6.90
N PHE A 560 -0.31 15.28 7.26
CA PHE A 560 -1.76 15.45 7.40
C PHE A 560 -2.06 16.42 8.56
N PRO A 561 -2.81 17.52 8.34
CA PRO A 561 -3.11 18.44 9.43
C PRO A 561 -4.15 17.84 10.38
N PRO A 562 -4.06 18.11 11.68
CA PRO A 562 -5.14 17.79 12.62
C PRO A 562 -6.37 18.68 12.39
N ILE A 563 -7.57 18.11 12.57
CA ILE A 563 -8.86 18.71 12.17
C ILE A 563 -9.80 19.05 13.32
N TRP A 564 -9.48 18.72 14.58
CA TRP A 564 -10.34 19.00 15.75
C TRP A 564 -10.62 20.49 16.02
N THR A 565 -9.79 21.42 15.52
CA THR A 565 -10.06 22.87 15.63
C THR A 565 -10.59 23.46 14.31
N VAL A 566 -10.38 22.76 13.19
CA VAL A 566 -10.53 23.29 11.82
C VAL A 566 -11.92 23.87 11.50
N PRO A 567 -13.05 23.34 11.98
CA PRO A 567 -14.35 23.95 11.70
C PRO A 567 -14.51 25.38 12.21
N TRP A 568 -13.76 25.73 13.27
CA TRP A 568 -13.78 27.05 13.91
C TRP A 568 -12.72 28.01 13.39
N LEU A 569 -11.86 27.51 12.51
CA LEU A 569 -10.81 28.25 11.84
C LEU A 569 -11.43 29.01 10.66
N LYS A 570 -11.12 30.30 10.52
CA LYS A 570 -11.55 31.10 9.37
C LYS A 570 -10.90 30.55 8.10
N PHE A 571 -9.63 30.13 8.16
CA PHE A 571 -8.93 29.50 7.04
C PHE A 571 -8.30 28.15 7.43
N ALA A 572 -8.70 27.08 6.75
CA ALA A 572 -8.52 25.70 7.22
C ALA A 572 -7.21 24.99 6.80
N GLN A 573 -6.63 25.29 5.63
CA GLN A 573 -5.44 24.59 5.12
C GLN A 573 -4.14 25.20 5.69
N TYR A 574 -3.00 24.50 5.53
CA TYR A 574 -1.69 25.00 6.02
C TYR A 574 -1.39 26.41 5.52
N ASP A 575 -1.67 26.65 4.25
CA ASP A 575 -1.48 27.88 3.49
C ASP A 575 -2.60 28.92 3.68
N ALA A 576 -3.51 28.68 4.64
CA ALA A 576 -4.63 29.56 4.97
C ALA A 576 -5.54 29.89 3.76
N SER A 577 -5.82 28.92 2.90
CA SER A 577 -6.40 29.18 1.57
C SER A 577 -7.93 29.17 1.49
N ILE A 578 -8.61 28.30 2.23
CA ILE A 578 -10.06 28.06 2.05
C ILE A 578 -10.85 28.42 3.31
N GLU A 579 -11.84 29.31 3.14
CA GLU A 579 -12.78 29.72 4.19
C GLU A 579 -14.09 28.90 4.19
N GLN A 580 -14.59 28.51 3.01
CA GLN A 580 -15.85 27.76 2.89
C GLN A 580 -15.63 26.23 3.10
N PRO A 581 -16.26 25.60 4.11
CA PRO A 581 -15.95 24.21 4.51
C PRO A 581 -16.41 23.15 3.51
N LEU A 582 -17.55 23.36 2.85
CA LEU A 582 -18.07 22.44 1.84
C LEU A 582 -17.17 22.43 0.60
N ILE A 583 -16.64 23.59 0.19
CA ILE A 583 -15.65 23.69 -0.89
C ILE A 583 -14.36 22.96 -0.50
N ARG A 584 -13.87 23.13 0.72
CA ARG A 584 -12.71 22.38 1.23
C ARG A 584 -12.94 20.86 1.12
N ASN A 585 -14.03 20.38 1.72
CA ASN A 585 -14.36 18.96 1.78
C ASN A 585 -14.63 18.36 0.38
N ALA A 586 -15.33 19.09 -0.48
CA ALA A 586 -15.62 18.68 -1.86
C ALA A 586 -14.35 18.63 -2.73
N GLY A 587 -13.46 19.61 -2.59
CA GLY A 587 -12.18 19.63 -3.30
C GLY A 587 -11.28 18.46 -2.91
N GLU A 588 -11.24 18.13 -1.62
CA GLU A 588 -10.52 16.95 -1.12
C GLU A 588 -11.14 15.64 -1.62
N ALA A 589 -12.48 15.51 -1.61
CA ALA A 589 -13.17 14.34 -2.15
C ALA A 589 -12.88 14.12 -3.65
N LEU A 590 -12.90 15.19 -4.46
CA LEU A 590 -12.50 15.12 -5.87
C LEU A 590 -11.02 14.70 -6.00
N GLY A 591 -10.14 15.24 -5.17
CA GLY A 591 -8.72 14.86 -5.15
C GLY A 591 -8.42 13.41 -4.81
N VAL A 592 -9.29 12.77 -4.01
CA VAL A 592 -9.22 11.35 -3.63
C VAL A 592 -10.11 10.48 -4.56
N THR A 593 -10.40 11.02 -5.75
CA THR A 593 -11.06 10.36 -6.88
C THR A 593 -12.56 10.13 -6.66
N ALA A 594 -13.32 11.14 -6.24
CA ALA A 594 -14.74 11.15 -6.54
C ALA A 594 -14.93 11.25 -8.07
N LEU A 595 -15.70 10.32 -8.64
CA LEU A 595 -15.96 10.26 -10.08
C LEU A 595 -16.55 11.59 -10.55
N LEU A 596 -16.10 12.09 -11.69
CA LEU A 596 -16.48 13.40 -12.21
C LEU A 596 -16.68 13.33 -13.72
N ASN A 597 -17.76 13.93 -14.22
CA ASN A 597 -18.00 14.08 -15.66
C ASN A 597 -17.72 15.50 -16.13
N LEU A 598 -16.71 15.65 -17.00
CA LEU A 598 -16.32 16.89 -17.66
C LEU A 598 -16.55 16.86 -19.19
N SER A 599 -17.29 15.87 -19.71
CA SER A 599 -17.43 15.65 -21.15
C SER A 599 -18.59 16.45 -21.77
N ASP A 600 -18.33 17.15 -22.87
CA ASP A 600 -19.34 17.81 -23.71
C ASP A 600 -20.08 16.85 -24.66
N THR A 601 -19.61 15.61 -24.77
CA THR A 601 -20.26 14.56 -25.56
C THR A 601 -21.43 13.88 -24.83
N THR A 602 -21.59 14.18 -23.53
CA THR A 602 -22.72 13.71 -22.72
C THR A 602 -23.88 14.73 -22.75
N PRO A 603 -25.12 14.33 -22.44
CA PRO A 603 -26.23 15.29 -22.28
C PRO A 603 -25.84 16.45 -21.35
N LYS A 604 -26.21 17.68 -21.72
CA LYS A 604 -25.75 18.90 -21.02
C LYS A 604 -26.08 18.91 -19.52
N ASP A 605 -27.18 18.29 -19.10
CA ASP A 605 -27.58 18.16 -17.70
C ASP A 605 -26.69 17.20 -16.89
N ARG A 606 -25.79 16.47 -17.56
CA ARG A 606 -24.79 15.58 -16.95
C ARG A 606 -23.43 16.21 -16.76
N LEU A 607 -23.16 17.36 -17.36
CA LEU A 607 -21.91 18.08 -17.13
C LEU A 607 -21.78 18.42 -15.64
N PHE A 608 -20.58 18.21 -15.08
CA PHE A 608 -20.24 18.39 -13.67
C PHE A 608 -20.93 17.44 -12.69
N ARG A 609 -21.68 16.43 -13.16
CA ARG A 609 -22.14 15.36 -12.27
C ARG A 609 -20.94 14.69 -11.63
N SER A 610 -21.11 14.29 -10.38
CA SER A 610 -20.09 13.57 -9.63
C SER A 610 -20.69 12.48 -8.75
N SER A 611 -19.84 11.57 -8.27
CA SER A 611 -20.23 10.58 -7.27
C SER A 611 -20.15 11.09 -5.83
N MET A 612 -19.82 12.37 -5.63
CA MET A 612 -19.61 12.98 -4.32
C MET A 612 -20.87 12.88 -3.45
N ASP A 613 -20.70 12.40 -2.21
CA ASP A 613 -21.80 12.32 -1.24
C ASP A 613 -21.88 13.63 -0.44
N ILE A 614 -22.61 14.59 -1.02
CA ILE A 614 -22.72 15.95 -0.46
C ILE A 614 -23.36 15.98 0.94
N LYS A 615 -24.21 15.00 1.27
CA LYS A 615 -24.82 14.89 2.61
C LYS A 615 -23.77 14.50 3.63
N ASN A 616 -23.00 13.45 3.34
CA ASN A 616 -21.92 13.00 4.23
C ASN A 616 -20.85 14.09 4.40
N LEU A 617 -20.51 14.83 3.35
CA LEU A 617 -19.57 15.95 3.46
C LEU A 617 -20.04 17.04 4.44
N ASN A 618 -21.33 17.38 4.43
CA ASN A 618 -21.90 18.34 5.37
C ASN A 618 -21.97 17.76 6.79
N TRP A 619 -22.43 16.51 6.93
CA TRP A 619 -22.54 15.83 8.22
C TRP A 619 -21.19 15.64 8.91
N ILE A 620 -20.12 15.34 8.18
CA ILE A 620 -18.76 15.27 8.72
C ILE A 620 -18.36 16.64 9.29
N GLU A 621 -18.64 17.74 8.58
CA GLU A 621 -18.34 19.09 9.10
C GLU A 621 -19.15 19.37 10.38
N ASP A 622 -20.43 19.00 10.43
CA ASP A 622 -21.27 19.17 11.63
C ASP A 622 -20.72 18.36 12.83
N LEU A 623 -20.29 17.11 12.58
CA LEU A 623 -19.68 16.24 13.59
C LEU A 623 -18.39 16.84 14.18
N LEU A 624 -17.53 17.37 13.32
CA LEU A 624 -16.28 18.01 13.73
C LEU A 624 -16.56 19.32 14.46
N LYS A 625 -17.52 20.12 13.98
CA LYS A 625 -17.85 21.46 14.49
C LYS A 625 -18.49 21.40 15.87
N GLY A 626 -19.53 20.59 16.03
CA GLY A 626 -20.42 20.63 17.19
C GLY A 626 -21.16 21.96 17.33
N SER A 627 -21.57 22.31 18.55
CA SER A 627 -22.21 23.59 18.85
C SER A 627 -21.22 24.75 18.85
N ALA A 628 -21.75 25.96 18.58
CA ALA A 628 -21.01 27.22 18.67
C ALA A 628 -20.23 27.35 19.98
N PRO A 629 -18.93 27.71 19.94
CA PRO A 629 -18.11 27.78 21.13
C PRO A 629 -18.51 28.95 22.04
N TYR A 630 -19.12 29.99 21.48
CA TYR A 630 -19.70 31.09 22.23
C TYR A 630 -21.17 30.84 22.53
N PRO A 631 -21.66 31.17 23.74
CA PRO A 631 -20.96 31.88 24.82
C PRO A 631 -20.17 30.98 25.80
N LYS A 632 -20.16 29.66 25.60
CA LYS A 632 -19.59 28.69 26.55
C LYS A 632 -18.06 28.73 26.69
N LYS A 633 -17.35 29.36 25.75
CA LYS A 633 -15.87 29.37 25.64
C LYS A 633 -15.28 27.97 25.65
N GLN A 634 -15.86 27.08 24.84
CA GLN A 634 -15.44 25.68 24.76
C GLN A 634 -15.78 25.10 23.39
N LEU A 635 -14.89 24.30 22.82
CA LEU A 635 -15.20 23.50 21.63
C LEU A 635 -16.02 22.27 22.02
N SER A 636 -17.10 22.01 21.29
CA SER A 636 -18.07 20.97 21.65
C SER A 636 -18.26 19.88 20.59
N GLY A 637 -17.58 19.97 19.44
CA GLY A 637 -17.49 18.89 18.45
C GLY A 637 -16.35 17.93 18.79
N LEU A 638 -15.54 17.58 17.79
CA LEU A 638 -14.32 16.81 18.01
C LEU A 638 -13.31 17.64 18.82
N THR A 639 -12.86 17.13 19.97
CA THR A 639 -11.85 17.80 20.80
C THR A 639 -10.45 17.23 20.57
N SER A 640 -9.40 18.00 20.89
CA SER A 640 -8.02 17.49 20.83
C SER A 640 -7.81 16.37 21.84
N PRO A 641 -6.98 15.35 21.51
CA PRO A 641 -6.69 14.26 22.42
C PRO A 641 -5.88 14.77 23.62
N LYS A 642 -6.28 14.34 24.82
CA LYS A 642 -5.54 14.61 26.06
C LYS A 642 -4.34 13.68 26.19
N TRP A 643 -3.28 14.16 26.82
CA TRP A 643 -2.12 13.33 27.14
C TRP A 643 -2.50 12.16 28.06
N PRO A 644 -2.21 10.90 27.67
CA PRO A 644 -2.77 9.71 28.31
C PRO A 644 -1.92 9.21 29.49
N SER A 645 -1.71 10.05 30.51
CA SER A 645 -0.93 9.68 31.71
C SER A 645 -1.42 8.41 32.40
N ASP A 646 -2.74 8.16 32.37
CA ASP A 646 -3.37 7.07 33.13
C ASP A 646 -3.24 5.70 32.44
N ILE A 647 -2.84 5.65 31.16
CA ILE A 647 -2.71 4.40 30.40
C ILE A 647 -1.37 3.72 30.68
N PHE A 648 -0.33 4.52 30.89
CA PHE A 648 1.04 4.04 31.03
C PHE A 648 1.48 4.11 32.49
N GLY A 649 1.84 2.96 33.07
CA GLY A 649 2.31 2.87 34.45
C GLY A 649 3.77 3.27 34.67
N ASP A 650 4.39 4.02 33.76
CA ASP A 650 5.78 4.46 33.88
C ASP A 650 5.94 5.97 34.01
N ASP A 651 7.04 6.40 34.61
CA ASP A 651 7.31 7.81 34.91
C ASP A 651 7.45 8.69 33.65
N ALA A 652 7.61 8.11 32.47
CA ALA A 652 7.86 8.87 31.23
C ALA A 652 6.61 9.59 30.72
N TRP A 653 5.41 9.12 31.10
CA TRP A 653 4.13 9.74 30.77
C TRP A 653 3.55 10.58 31.91
N ARG A 654 4.17 10.58 33.10
CA ARG A 654 3.73 11.41 34.22
C ARG A 654 4.02 12.89 33.94
N ILE A 655 3.04 13.74 34.22
CA ILE A 655 3.18 15.20 34.12
C ILE A 655 3.78 15.77 35.42
N ASP A 656 4.83 16.57 35.27
CA ASP A 656 5.43 17.38 36.34
C ASP A 656 4.76 18.76 36.42
N GLY A 657 3.96 18.97 37.47
CA GLY A 657 3.19 20.20 37.65
C GLY A 657 4.03 21.47 37.80
N ASP A 658 5.26 21.39 38.30
CA ASP A 658 6.12 22.57 38.44
C ASP A 658 6.78 22.94 37.11
N ARG A 659 7.13 21.94 36.29
CA ARG A 659 7.51 22.16 34.88
C ARG A 659 6.37 22.79 34.10
N VAL A 660 5.14 22.29 34.23
CA VAL A 660 3.94 22.88 33.60
C VAL A 660 3.77 24.35 33.96
N LYS A 661 3.90 24.74 35.24
CA LYS A 661 3.80 26.15 35.66
C LYS A 661 4.87 27.03 35.00
N ARG A 662 6.12 26.56 34.90
CA ARG A 662 7.20 27.31 34.24
C ARG A 662 7.00 27.38 32.72
N GLY A 663 6.62 26.26 32.11
CA GLY A 663 6.31 26.16 30.69
C GLY A 663 5.15 27.06 30.27
N ARG A 664 4.10 27.16 31.09
CA ARG A 664 2.98 28.08 30.86
C ARG A 664 3.43 29.53 30.74
N LYS A 665 4.31 29.98 31.64
CA LYS A 665 4.89 31.34 31.61
C LYS A 665 5.72 31.56 30.36
N LEU A 666 6.55 30.59 29.98
CA LEU A 666 7.33 30.65 28.74
C LEU A 666 6.43 30.70 27.50
N TYR A 667 5.32 29.96 27.49
CA TYR A 667 4.35 29.99 26.39
C TYR A 667 3.69 31.38 26.27
N ALA A 668 3.27 31.97 27.39
CA ALA A 668 2.70 33.30 27.46
C ALA A 668 3.67 34.40 26.99
N GLU A 669 4.97 34.21 27.21
CA GLU A 669 6.02 35.13 26.79
C GLU A 669 6.37 35.00 25.30
N ILE A 670 6.44 33.78 24.77
CA ILE A 670 7.10 33.49 23.49
C ILE A 670 6.13 32.99 22.42
N CYS A 671 5.21 32.10 22.77
CA CYS A 671 4.42 31.34 21.79
C CYS A 671 3.11 32.02 21.42
N VAL A 672 2.50 32.70 22.40
CA VAL A 672 1.11 33.17 22.32
C VAL A 672 0.87 34.24 21.26
N GLU A 673 1.89 35.01 20.89
CA GLU A 673 1.77 36.04 19.84
C GLU A 673 1.36 35.44 18.49
N CYS A 674 1.90 34.27 18.15
CA CYS A 674 1.59 33.57 16.90
C CYS A 674 0.53 32.49 17.10
N HIS A 675 0.67 31.65 18.13
CA HIS A 675 -0.19 30.48 18.33
C HIS A 675 -1.48 30.79 19.09
N LEU A 676 -1.64 32.02 19.60
CA LEU A 676 -2.74 32.45 20.45
C LEU A 676 -2.80 31.68 21.78
N GLY A 677 -3.72 32.08 22.66
CA GLY A 677 -3.96 31.37 23.91
C GLY A 677 -4.36 29.90 23.67
N PRO A 678 -4.08 29.00 24.61
CA PRO A 678 -4.57 27.63 24.55
C PRO A 678 -6.10 27.57 24.60
N VAL A 679 -6.69 26.59 23.91
CA VAL A 679 -8.15 26.42 23.82
C VAL A 679 -8.76 25.85 25.11
N ASN A 680 -7.98 25.11 25.89
CA ASN A 680 -8.44 24.24 26.96
C ASN A 680 -7.61 24.34 28.25
N ASP A 681 -7.02 25.51 28.54
CA ASP A 681 -6.36 25.79 29.82
C ASP A 681 -7.02 26.97 30.58
N PRO A 682 -7.98 26.70 31.48
CA PRO A 682 -8.60 27.73 32.33
C PRO A 682 -7.61 28.43 33.26
N VAL A 683 -6.49 27.79 33.62
CA VAL A 683 -5.45 28.42 34.46
C VAL A 683 -4.73 29.48 33.64
N PHE A 684 -4.40 29.18 32.37
CA PHE A 684 -3.86 30.19 31.45
C PHE A 684 -4.81 31.37 31.28
N ASP A 685 -6.11 31.10 31.07
CA ASP A 685 -7.11 32.16 30.92
C ASP A 685 -7.23 33.05 32.17
N THR A 686 -6.99 32.50 33.35
CA THR A 686 -7.02 33.24 34.62
C THR A 686 -5.74 34.01 34.88
N GLU A 687 -4.57 33.42 34.62
CA GLU A 687 -3.26 34.04 34.84
C GLU A 687 -2.94 35.11 33.77
N PHE A 688 -3.37 34.89 32.53
CA PHE A 688 -3.08 35.74 31.36
C PHE A 688 -4.37 36.12 30.61
N PRO A 689 -5.33 36.82 31.25
CA PRO A 689 -6.67 37.06 30.68
C PRO A 689 -6.65 37.87 29.37
N ALA A 690 -5.67 38.74 29.18
CA ALA A 690 -5.49 39.51 27.94
C ALA A 690 -4.95 38.67 26.78
N GLN A 691 -4.34 37.52 27.06
CA GLN A 691 -3.77 36.60 26.08
C GLN A 691 -4.64 35.34 25.88
N SER A 692 -5.73 35.21 26.62
CA SER A 692 -6.72 34.15 26.43
C SER A 692 -7.23 34.15 24.98
N ILE A 693 -7.32 32.97 24.38
CA ILE A 693 -7.90 32.85 23.04
C ILE A 693 -9.35 33.33 23.03
N TRP A 694 -10.09 33.14 24.11
CA TRP A 694 -11.51 33.47 24.20
C TRP A 694 -11.80 34.98 24.30
N SER A 695 -10.81 35.76 24.74
CA SER A 695 -10.86 37.23 24.78
C SER A 695 -10.24 37.87 23.53
N SER A 696 -9.62 37.07 22.65
CA SER A 696 -8.97 37.56 21.44
C SER A 696 -9.94 38.30 20.51
N SER A 697 -9.51 39.45 20.00
CA SER A 697 -10.22 40.19 18.96
C SER A 697 -10.25 39.46 17.60
N ARG A 698 -9.50 38.36 17.47
CA ARG A 698 -9.45 37.54 16.25
C ARG A 698 -10.68 36.65 16.05
N TRP A 699 -11.58 36.57 17.03
CA TRP A 699 -12.88 35.94 16.83
C TRP A 699 -13.82 36.87 16.06
N GLU A 700 -13.92 36.62 14.75
CA GLU A 700 -14.74 37.41 13.84
C GLU A 700 -16.14 36.82 13.72
N THR A 701 -17.16 37.68 13.78
CA THR A 701 -18.55 37.28 13.58
C THR A 701 -18.83 37.12 12.09
N ILE A 702 -19.24 35.92 11.67
CA ILE A 702 -19.68 35.63 10.31
C ILE A 702 -21.06 34.97 10.38
N GLY A 703 -22.09 35.73 10.00
CA GLY A 703 -23.48 35.30 10.23
C GLY A 703 -23.84 35.34 11.71
N ALA A 704 -24.29 34.21 12.25
CA ALA A 704 -24.64 34.06 13.67
C ALA A 704 -23.50 33.48 14.53
N ASP A 705 -22.46 32.94 13.89
CA ASP A 705 -21.33 32.27 14.55
C ASP A 705 -20.09 33.17 14.60
N LYS A 706 -19.13 32.80 15.46
CA LYS A 706 -17.80 33.39 15.49
C LYS A 706 -16.76 32.38 15.02
N PHE A 707 -15.82 32.84 14.19
CA PHE A 707 -14.71 32.05 13.68
C PHE A 707 -13.38 32.72 14.01
N LEU A 708 -12.37 31.92 14.30
CA LEU A 708 -11.05 32.38 14.67
C LEU A 708 -10.28 32.75 13.40
N ASN A 709 -9.99 34.03 13.20
CA ASN A 709 -9.07 34.50 12.18
C ASN A 709 -7.63 34.32 12.64
N GLU A 710 -7.00 33.26 12.19
CA GLU A 710 -5.69 32.79 12.61
C GLU A 710 -4.61 33.82 12.31
N VAL A 711 -3.52 33.77 13.09
CA VAL A 711 -2.32 34.49 12.70
C VAL A 711 -1.77 33.82 11.45
N GLN A 712 -1.45 34.63 10.45
CA GLN A 712 -0.84 34.18 9.20
C GLN A 712 0.55 34.79 9.10
N LYS A 713 1.54 33.96 8.78
CA LYS A 713 2.94 34.34 8.67
C LYS A 713 3.46 33.96 7.30
N SER A 714 4.25 34.83 6.69
CA SER A 714 4.87 34.58 5.39
C SER A 714 5.81 33.37 5.45
N ALA A 715 5.78 32.53 4.43
CA ALA A 715 6.70 31.39 4.33
C ALA A 715 8.17 31.86 4.39
N LYS A 716 8.45 33.01 3.75
CA LYS A 716 9.76 33.67 3.80
C LYS A 716 10.12 34.14 5.20
N GLY A 717 9.26 34.93 5.86
CA GLY A 717 9.53 35.45 7.20
C GLY A 717 9.71 34.34 8.24
N MET A 718 8.94 33.26 8.10
CA MET A 718 9.09 32.06 8.93
C MET A 718 10.26 31.16 8.54
N GLY A 719 10.88 31.38 7.38
CA GLY A 719 12.01 30.61 6.86
C GLY A 719 11.74 29.11 6.67
N THR A 720 10.47 28.69 6.76
CA THR A 720 10.05 27.29 6.54
C THR A 720 10.00 26.99 5.06
N ASP A 721 9.94 25.71 4.69
CA ASP A 721 9.81 25.31 3.28
C ASP A 721 8.62 26.02 2.60
N PRO A 722 8.79 26.68 1.44
CA PRO A 722 7.69 27.39 0.79
C PRO A 722 6.91 26.54 -0.21
N ALA A 723 7.36 25.32 -0.55
CA ALA A 723 6.88 24.57 -1.70
C ALA A 723 5.35 24.42 -1.73
N GLN A 724 4.76 24.01 -0.61
CA GLN A 724 3.31 23.85 -0.48
C GLN A 724 2.56 25.17 -0.74
N ALA A 725 2.93 26.25 -0.07
CA ALA A 725 2.19 27.51 -0.19
C ALA A 725 2.42 28.17 -1.55
N SER A 726 3.53 27.88 -2.23
CA SER A 726 3.79 28.31 -3.60
C SER A 726 2.82 27.65 -4.61
N VAL A 727 2.30 26.44 -4.36
CA VAL A 727 1.40 25.75 -5.31
C VAL A 727 0.21 26.63 -5.70
N LEU A 728 -0.51 27.20 -4.73
CA LEU A 728 -1.66 28.07 -5.02
C LEU A 728 -1.27 29.43 -5.60
N ALA A 729 -0.06 29.90 -5.31
CA ALA A 729 0.43 31.20 -5.75
C ALA A 729 0.96 31.19 -7.19
N THR A 730 1.57 30.10 -7.63
CA THR A 730 2.34 30.07 -8.90
C THR A 730 1.83 29.08 -9.93
N ARG A 731 1.08 28.04 -9.55
CA ARG A 731 0.59 27.04 -10.51
C ARG A 731 -0.55 27.62 -11.35
N THR A 732 -0.53 27.33 -12.65
CA THR A 732 -1.63 27.63 -13.58
C THR A 732 -2.23 26.34 -14.13
N VAL A 733 -3.47 26.43 -14.61
CA VAL A 733 -4.19 25.31 -15.25
C VAL A 733 -4.91 25.81 -16.49
N GLN A 734 -4.98 24.93 -17.50
CA GLN A 734 -5.75 25.16 -18.71
C GLN A 734 -6.96 24.23 -18.75
N VAL A 735 -8.10 24.73 -19.23
CA VAL A 735 -9.36 23.98 -19.30
C VAL A 735 -10.05 24.22 -20.66
N PRO A 736 -10.90 23.29 -21.14
CA PRO A 736 -11.62 23.52 -22.39
C PRO A 736 -12.69 24.60 -22.23
N GLY A 737 -12.86 25.44 -23.26
CA GLY A 737 -13.76 26.60 -23.23
C GLY A 737 -15.24 26.25 -23.04
N PHE A 738 -15.68 25.05 -23.42
CA PHE A 738 -17.07 24.63 -23.24
C PHE A 738 -17.47 24.48 -21.76
N LEU A 739 -16.51 24.30 -20.84
CA LEU A 739 -16.80 24.24 -19.40
C LEU A 739 -17.25 25.57 -18.84
N GLN A 740 -16.93 26.69 -19.51
CA GLN A 740 -17.35 28.04 -19.12
C GLN A 740 -17.13 28.32 -17.63
N LEU A 741 -15.95 27.97 -17.11
CA LEU A 741 -15.65 28.07 -15.68
C LEU A 741 -15.75 29.52 -15.18
N ASP A 742 -15.22 30.48 -15.96
CA ASP A 742 -15.26 31.94 -15.69
C ASP A 742 -15.22 32.30 -14.19
N PRO A 743 -14.05 32.14 -13.55
CA PRO A 743 -13.92 32.36 -12.11
C PRO A 743 -14.30 33.79 -11.70
N THR A 744 -13.98 34.79 -12.54
CA THR A 744 -14.31 36.20 -12.28
C THR A 744 -15.81 36.40 -12.21
N GLN A 745 -16.56 35.97 -13.24
CA GLN A 745 -18.00 36.16 -13.28
C GLN A 745 -18.69 35.39 -12.15
N LYS A 746 -18.38 34.10 -11.98
CA LYS A 746 -19.12 33.23 -11.06
C LYS A 746 -18.81 33.53 -9.60
N LEU A 747 -17.53 33.66 -9.21
CA LEU A 747 -17.17 33.91 -7.82
C LEU A 747 -17.56 35.33 -7.38
N ASN A 748 -17.53 36.33 -8.27
CA ASN A 748 -18.07 37.66 -7.97
C ASN A 748 -19.60 37.61 -7.80
N ALA A 749 -20.32 36.87 -8.64
CA ALA A 749 -21.77 36.74 -8.54
C ALA A 749 -22.22 35.99 -7.27
N TRP A 750 -21.54 34.89 -6.91
CA TRP A 750 -21.94 34.05 -5.79
C TRP A 750 -21.42 34.53 -4.43
N TRP A 751 -20.22 35.12 -4.39
CA TRP A 751 -19.51 35.40 -3.14
C TRP A 751 -19.04 36.85 -3.00
N SER A 752 -19.15 37.65 -4.06
CA SER A 752 -18.68 39.05 -4.10
C SER A 752 -17.18 39.17 -3.76
N CYS A 753 -16.35 38.38 -4.45
CA CYS A 753 -14.90 38.32 -4.20
C CYS A 753 -14.10 39.51 -4.77
N ASN A 754 -14.70 40.34 -5.64
CA ASN A 754 -14.04 41.45 -6.33
C ASN A 754 -12.78 41.03 -7.13
N LEU A 755 -12.87 39.89 -7.82
CA LEU A 755 -11.78 39.39 -8.66
C LEU A 755 -11.59 40.25 -9.91
N PRO A 756 -10.34 40.42 -10.38
CA PRO A 756 -10.06 41.01 -11.69
C PRO A 756 -10.52 40.09 -12.83
N ASP A 757 -10.57 40.61 -14.05
CA ASP A 757 -10.83 39.80 -15.23
C ASP A 757 -9.72 38.76 -15.44
N ILE A 758 -10.11 37.49 -15.42
CA ILE A 758 -9.23 36.33 -15.56
C ILE A 758 -9.77 35.48 -16.71
N SER A 759 -8.86 34.88 -17.48
CA SER A 759 -9.24 34.00 -18.57
C SER A 759 -10.05 32.79 -18.08
N SER A 760 -11.06 32.40 -18.85
CA SER A 760 -11.92 31.25 -18.55
C SER A 760 -11.32 29.90 -18.99
N THR A 761 -10.17 29.90 -19.64
CA THR A 761 -9.51 28.70 -20.19
C THR A 761 -8.04 28.55 -19.79
N ASP A 762 -7.39 29.61 -19.29
CA ASP A 762 -6.01 29.60 -18.78
C ASP A 762 -5.95 30.52 -17.55
N MET A 763 -5.83 29.93 -16.36
CA MET A 763 -6.05 30.66 -15.11
C MET A 763 -5.16 30.16 -13.98
N PRO A 764 -5.00 30.94 -12.89
CA PRO A 764 -4.39 30.43 -11.67
C PRO A 764 -5.10 29.17 -11.18
N TYR A 765 -4.31 28.16 -10.81
CA TYR A 765 -4.80 26.88 -10.31
C TYR A 765 -5.79 27.04 -9.16
N SER A 766 -5.48 27.93 -8.22
CA SER A 766 -6.34 28.25 -7.08
C SER A 766 -7.74 28.67 -7.51
N LEU A 767 -7.85 29.63 -8.44
CA LEU A 767 -9.14 30.13 -8.92
C LEU A 767 -9.90 29.11 -9.77
N GLY A 768 -9.18 28.37 -10.61
CA GLY A 768 -9.77 27.28 -11.40
C GLY A 768 -10.36 26.19 -10.51
N LEU A 769 -9.64 25.79 -9.46
CA LEU A 769 -10.13 24.80 -8.51
C LEU A 769 -11.32 25.33 -7.72
N MET A 770 -11.23 26.56 -7.18
CA MET A 770 -12.30 27.18 -6.40
C MET A 770 -13.62 27.20 -7.18
N VAL A 771 -13.61 27.65 -8.43
CA VAL A 771 -14.84 27.75 -9.23
C VAL A 771 -15.37 26.38 -9.69
N LEU A 772 -14.47 25.47 -10.07
CA LEU A 772 -14.86 24.12 -10.50
C LEU A 772 -15.52 23.34 -9.35
N VAL A 773 -14.91 23.35 -8.17
CA VAL A 773 -15.45 22.66 -6.99
C VAL A 773 -16.81 23.24 -6.60
N ASP A 774 -16.98 24.56 -6.67
CA ASP A 774 -18.26 25.24 -6.40
C ASP A 774 -19.36 24.78 -7.37
N ILE A 775 -19.07 24.76 -8.67
CA ILE A 775 -20.00 24.26 -9.70
C ILE A 775 -20.38 22.80 -9.42
N VAL A 776 -19.40 21.93 -9.15
CA VAL A 776 -19.63 20.51 -8.89
C VAL A 776 -20.43 20.30 -7.60
N ALA A 777 -20.16 21.07 -6.54
CA ALA A 777 -20.90 21.01 -5.29
C ALA A 777 -22.37 21.45 -5.46
N ARG A 778 -22.63 22.54 -6.20
CA ARG A 778 -24.00 22.94 -6.57
C ARG A 778 -24.69 21.85 -7.36
N LYS A 779 -24.02 21.30 -8.38
CA LYS A 779 -24.56 20.21 -9.20
C LYS A 779 -24.89 18.98 -8.35
N ALA A 780 -24.02 18.61 -7.42
CA ALA A 780 -24.24 17.48 -6.51
C ALA A 780 -25.45 17.70 -5.58
N MET A 781 -25.66 18.93 -5.08
CA MET A 781 -26.86 19.25 -4.30
C MET A 781 -28.15 19.17 -5.14
N ASP A 782 -28.10 19.65 -6.38
CA ASP A 782 -29.25 19.59 -7.28
C ASP A 782 -29.60 18.13 -7.64
N ASP A 783 -28.60 17.30 -7.94
CA ASP A 783 -28.80 15.87 -8.24
C ASP A 783 -29.29 15.08 -7.02
N ALA A 784 -28.78 15.42 -5.82
CA ALA A 784 -29.26 14.86 -4.56
C ALA A 784 -30.63 15.42 -4.13
N LYS A 785 -31.23 16.32 -4.92
CA LYS A 785 -32.53 16.97 -4.69
C LYS A 785 -32.60 17.64 -3.31
N ILE A 786 -31.50 18.28 -2.91
CA ILE A 786 -31.45 19.04 -1.66
C ILE A 786 -32.31 20.28 -1.82
N GLU A 787 -33.26 20.47 -0.90
CA GLU A 787 -34.16 21.62 -0.93
C GLU A 787 -33.37 22.94 -0.94
N PRO A 788 -33.77 23.96 -1.72
CA PRO A 788 -33.02 25.21 -1.84
C PRO A 788 -32.71 25.90 -0.49
N LYS A 789 -33.63 25.81 0.47
CA LYS A 789 -33.42 26.35 1.83
C LYS A 789 -32.31 25.62 2.58
N VAL A 790 -32.20 24.31 2.41
CA VAL A 790 -31.14 23.49 3.00
C VAL A 790 -29.81 23.77 2.30
N GLN A 791 -29.80 23.89 0.96
CA GLN A 791 -28.59 24.31 0.23
C GLN A 791 -28.06 25.66 0.73
N GLN A 792 -28.95 26.64 0.93
CA GLN A 792 -28.58 27.94 1.47
C GLN A 792 -27.98 27.84 2.89
N ALA A 793 -28.51 26.95 3.72
CA ALA A 793 -27.98 26.70 5.06
C ALA A 793 -26.58 26.08 5.01
N TRP A 794 -26.35 25.10 4.14
CA TRP A 794 -25.05 24.45 3.96
C TRP A 794 -23.98 25.38 3.38
N TRP A 795 -24.36 26.26 2.45
CA TRP A 795 -23.45 27.31 1.98
C TRP A 795 -23.04 28.26 3.10
N GLY A 796 -23.99 28.58 3.99
CA GLY A 796 -23.76 29.44 5.13
C GLY A 796 -23.36 30.86 4.72
N LYS A 797 -22.51 31.48 5.54
CA LYS A 797 -22.04 32.87 5.34
C LYS A 797 -20.54 32.99 5.06
N ARG A 798 -19.77 31.91 5.25
CA ARG A 798 -18.35 31.83 4.89
C ARG A 798 -18.21 31.75 3.36
N LYS A 799 -17.21 32.42 2.80
CA LYS A 799 -17.11 32.65 1.35
C LYS A 799 -16.09 31.75 0.66
N ASN A 800 -16.30 31.47 -0.62
CA ASN A 800 -15.29 30.87 -1.50
C ASN A 800 -14.52 31.97 -2.24
N CYS A 801 -13.74 32.77 -1.50
CA CYS A 801 -12.91 33.85 -2.06
C CYS A 801 -11.43 33.62 -1.72
N PRO A 802 -10.49 34.12 -2.54
CA PRO A 802 -9.08 34.06 -2.19
C PRO A 802 -8.82 34.75 -0.86
N ASN A 803 -7.95 34.15 -0.05
CA ASN A 803 -7.55 34.73 1.22
C ASN A 803 -6.90 36.12 0.98
N PRO A 804 -7.41 37.19 1.60
CA PRO A 804 -6.85 38.54 1.47
C PRO A 804 -5.51 38.72 2.20
N GLY A 805 -5.03 37.69 2.89
CA GLY A 805 -3.81 37.69 3.70
C GLY A 805 -4.06 38.07 5.17
N PRO A 806 -2.98 38.26 5.94
CA PRO A 806 -3.05 38.62 7.36
C PRO A 806 -3.98 39.82 7.61
N GLN A 807 -4.80 39.74 8.67
CA GLN A 807 -5.62 40.85 9.12
C GLN A 807 -5.27 41.21 10.58
N PRO A 808 -4.97 42.50 10.89
CA PRO A 808 -4.83 43.60 9.93
C PRO A 808 -3.67 43.37 8.94
N PRO A 809 -3.70 43.98 7.73
CA PRO A 809 -2.65 43.79 6.73
C PRO A 809 -1.28 44.18 7.26
N ASP A 810 -0.30 43.30 7.07
CA ASP A 810 1.10 43.52 7.42
C ASP A 810 1.95 43.44 6.14
N LYS A 811 2.71 44.50 5.87
CA LYS A 811 3.55 44.60 4.67
C LYS A 811 4.82 43.76 4.77
N GLU A 812 5.22 43.38 5.98
CA GLU A 812 6.36 42.50 6.23
C GLU A 812 5.98 41.03 5.93
N GLU A 813 4.71 40.68 6.14
CA GLU A 813 4.16 39.35 5.88
C GLU A 813 3.65 39.21 4.44
N ARG A 814 4.58 39.13 3.47
CA ARG A 814 4.24 38.93 2.05
C ARG A 814 3.82 37.49 1.75
N ALA A 815 2.87 37.31 0.83
CA ALA A 815 2.50 36.00 0.31
C ALA A 815 3.72 35.26 -0.29
N PRO A 816 3.73 33.92 -0.28
CA PRO A 816 2.68 33.05 0.26
C PRO A 816 2.79 32.89 1.79
N TRP A 817 1.68 32.50 2.43
CA TRP A 817 1.55 32.43 3.89
C TRP A 817 1.35 31.01 4.39
N TYR A 818 1.66 30.79 5.65
CA TYR A 818 1.17 29.68 6.46
C TYR A 818 0.42 30.22 7.67
N ARG A 819 -0.62 29.51 8.12
CA ARG A 819 -1.28 29.83 9.38
C ARG A 819 -0.49 29.30 10.58
N ALA A 820 -0.51 30.05 11.67
CA ALA A 820 -0.17 29.57 13.01
C ALA A 820 -1.47 29.19 13.73
N ARG A 821 -1.65 27.88 13.97
CA ARG A 821 -2.83 27.35 14.67
C ARG A 821 -2.63 27.32 16.19
N PRO A 822 -3.72 27.32 16.98
CA PRO A 822 -3.66 26.95 18.39
C PRO A 822 -3.02 25.56 18.59
N LEU A 823 -2.25 25.42 19.66
CA LEU A 823 -1.41 24.24 19.92
C LEU A 823 -2.12 23.13 20.74
N ASN A 824 -3.44 23.16 20.83
CA ASN A 824 -4.20 22.12 21.53
C ASN A 824 -4.04 20.76 20.83
N GLY A 825 -3.66 19.73 21.59
CA GLY A 825 -3.33 18.38 21.12
C GLY A 825 -2.02 18.26 20.35
N VAL A 826 -1.12 19.27 20.38
CA VAL A 826 0.14 19.28 19.59
C VAL A 826 1.06 18.09 19.90
N TRP A 827 0.96 17.51 21.10
CA TRP A 827 1.73 16.31 21.43
C TRP A 827 1.44 15.16 20.46
N ALA A 828 0.20 15.04 19.97
CA ALA A 828 -0.27 13.97 19.10
C ALA A 828 -0.02 14.23 17.60
N THR A 829 0.77 15.26 17.24
CA THR A 829 0.90 15.70 15.84
C THR A 829 2.32 15.56 15.28
N ALA A 830 3.15 14.69 15.85
CA ALA A 830 4.48 14.43 15.32
C ALA A 830 4.39 13.66 13.98
N PRO A 831 5.30 13.91 13.02
CA PRO A 831 6.35 14.93 13.03
C PRO A 831 5.83 16.37 12.84
N TYR A 832 6.65 17.35 13.19
CA TYR A 832 6.33 18.77 13.22
C TYR A 832 6.77 19.53 11.96
N LEU A 833 6.30 20.78 11.86
CA LEU A 833 6.19 21.60 10.65
C LEU A 833 5.18 21.06 9.64
N HIS A 834 4.76 21.91 8.70
CA HIS A 834 3.74 21.55 7.71
C HIS A 834 4.16 20.37 6.84
N ASN A 835 5.46 20.18 6.60
CA ASN A 835 6.03 19.09 5.80
C ASN A 835 6.55 17.91 6.63
N GLY A 836 6.30 17.87 7.94
CA GLY A 836 6.73 16.76 8.80
C GLY A 836 8.25 16.56 8.87
N SER A 837 9.01 17.64 8.74
CA SER A 837 10.47 17.59 8.63
C SER A 837 11.22 17.63 9.96
N VAL A 838 10.50 17.76 11.09
CA VAL A 838 11.07 17.84 12.44
C VAL A 838 10.49 16.73 13.32
N PRO A 839 11.29 15.78 13.83
CA PRO A 839 10.77 14.52 14.36
C PRO A 839 10.13 14.62 15.75
N SER A 840 10.51 15.60 16.58
CA SER A 840 9.99 15.76 17.95
C SER A 840 9.88 17.23 18.38
N LEU A 841 9.10 17.53 19.41
CA LEU A 841 9.02 18.90 19.96
C LEU A 841 10.37 19.38 20.49
N TYR A 842 11.19 18.48 21.04
CA TYR A 842 12.55 18.81 21.43
C TYR A 842 13.34 19.46 20.29
N TRP A 843 13.30 18.85 19.10
CA TRP A 843 13.95 19.41 17.91
C TRP A 843 13.26 20.66 17.36
N MET A 844 11.94 20.77 17.53
CA MET A 844 11.18 21.96 17.15
C MET A 844 11.60 23.20 17.96
N LEU A 845 11.85 23.00 19.26
CA LEU A 845 12.32 24.02 20.20
C LEU A 845 13.85 24.22 20.19
N SER A 846 14.56 23.45 19.36
CA SER A 846 16.01 23.57 19.16
C SER A 846 16.32 24.46 17.95
N PRO A 847 17.51 25.08 17.91
CA PRO A 847 18.05 25.72 16.71
C PRO A 847 17.89 24.88 15.44
N ALA A 848 17.46 25.49 14.34
CA ALA A 848 17.22 24.80 13.07
C ALA A 848 18.49 24.15 12.49
N ALA A 849 19.66 24.74 12.80
CA ALA A 849 20.96 24.19 12.42
C ALA A 849 21.28 22.85 13.14
N GLU A 850 20.74 22.64 14.34
CA GLU A 850 20.94 21.42 15.15
C GLU A 850 19.99 20.28 14.78
N ARG A 851 18.91 20.57 14.02
CA ARG A 851 17.87 19.58 13.70
C ARG A 851 18.40 18.44 12.82
N PRO A 852 18.01 17.19 13.10
CA PRO A 852 18.37 16.04 12.27
C PRO A 852 17.99 16.25 10.80
N LYS A 853 18.92 15.94 9.90
CA LYS A 853 18.72 16.09 8.45
C LYS A 853 18.07 14.88 7.79
N SER A 854 17.97 13.76 8.51
CA SER A 854 17.24 12.56 8.11
C SER A 854 16.76 11.77 9.33
N PHE A 855 15.64 11.07 9.20
CA PHE A 855 15.15 10.10 10.20
C PHE A 855 14.19 9.10 9.55
N CYS A 856 13.99 7.95 10.18
CA CYS A 856 13.17 6.86 9.64
C CYS A 856 11.68 7.02 9.98
N MET A 857 10.77 6.58 9.12
CA MET A 857 9.33 6.69 9.31
C MET A 857 8.62 5.39 8.94
N GLY A 858 7.50 5.11 9.61
CA GLY A 858 6.70 3.90 9.42
C GLY A 858 7.15 2.70 10.25
N GLY A 859 6.38 1.60 10.15
CA GLY A 859 6.69 0.33 10.83
C GLY A 859 6.48 0.34 12.34
N GLY A 860 5.55 1.15 12.85
CA GLY A 860 5.18 1.15 14.26
C GLY A 860 6.33 1.56 15.19
N ARG A 861 7.12 2.58 14.81
CA ARG A 861 8.16 3.16 15.68
C ARG A 861 7.54 3.56 17.01
N ASP A 862 8.27 3.28 18.09
CA ASP A 862 7.89 3.76 19.42
C ASP A 862 7.97 5.29 19.48
N TYR A 863 6.94 5.88 20.06
CA TYR A 863 6.83 7.28 20.40
C TYR A 863 7.75 7.58 21.60
N ASP A 864 8.48 8.68 21.54
CA ASP A 864 9.30 9.17 22.64
C ASP A 864 8.47 10.17 23.48
N PRO A 865 7.96 9.79 24.66
CA PRO A 865 7.16 10.70 25.48
C PRO A 865 7.98 11.80 26.16
N LYS A 866 9.31 11.67 26.22
CA LYS A 866 10.20 12.69 26.78
C LYS A 866 10.44 13.80 25.76
N GLN A 867 10.76 13.45 24.52
CA GLN A 867 10.96 14.44 23.45
C GLN A 867 9.66 14.85 22.74
N VAL A 868 8.58 14.07 22.93
CA VAL A 868 7.25 14.25 22.32
C VAL A 868 7.36 14.17 20.80
N GLY A 869 7.43 12.94 20.29
CA GLY A 869 7.53 12.63 18.87
C GLY A 869 8.35 11.36 18.62
N PHE A 870 9.22 11.36 17.62
CA PHE A 870 10.10 10.23 17.32
C PHE A 870 11.54 10.52 17.73
N ALA A 871 12.13 9.59 18.49
CA ALA A 871 13.55 9.63 18.78
C ALA A 871 14.37 9.51 17.49
N VAL A 872 15.51 10.20 17.45
CA VAL A 872 16.50 10.08 16.37
C VAL A 872 17.81 9.64 16.99
N VAL A 873 18.41 8.61 16.39
CA VAL A 873 19.74 8.13 16.77
C VAL A 873 20.71 8.45 15.65
N ASP A 874 21.85 9.02 15.98
CA ASP A 874 22.89 9.33 15.00
C ASP A 874 23.34 8.05 14.28
N GLY A 875 23.35 8.10 12.94
CA GLY A 875 23.70 6.96 12.10
C GLY A 875 22.62 5.87 12.01
N GLU A 876 21.37 6.13 12.41
CA GLU A 876 20.30 5.14 12.27
C GLU A 876 20.10 4.70 10.81
N SER A 877 20.00 3.39 10.61
CA SER A 877 19.60 2.78 9.34
C SER A 877 18.13 2.38 9.40
N CYS A 878 17.33 2.85 8.44
CA CYS A 878 15.91 2.50 8.39
C CYS A 878 15.73 1.00 8.15
N LYS A 879 14.82 0.38 8.91
CA LYS A 879 14.47 -1.03 8.73
C LYS A 879 13.78 -1.21 7.38
N THR A 880 13.78 -2.44 6.87
CA THR A 880 13.08 -2.80 5.65
C THR A 880 11.65 -2.27 5.62
N GLY A 881 11.32 -1.55 4.55
CA GLY A 881 10.01 -0.95 4.34
C GLY A 881 9.73 0.31 5.16
N GLN A 882 10.61 0.76 6.04
CA GLN A 882 10.50 2.14 6.55
C GLN A 882 10.92 3.13 5.47
N SER A 883 10.28 4.30 5.44
CA SER A 883 10.72 5.42 4.59
C SER A 883 11.79 6.21 5.33
N ARG A 884 12.76 6.76 4.58
CA ARG A 884 13.74 7.69 5.14
C ARG A 884 13.33 9.10 4.77
N PHE A 885 12.81 9.86 5.74
CA PHE A 885 12.72 11.30 5.53
C PHE A 885 14.15 11.86 5.40
N SER A 886 14.39 12.71 4.41
CA SER A 886 15.66 13.38 4.22
C SER A 886 15.46 14.79 3.67
N THR A 887 16.26 15.72 4.17
CA THR A 887 16.37 17.09 3.62
C THR A 887 17.25 17.16 2.38
N ARG A 888 18.01 16.08 2.09
CA ARG A 888 18.97 16.01 0.98
C ARG A 888 18.86 14.71 0.19
N ALA A 889 19.13 14.79 -1.11
CA ALA A 889 19.28 13.64 -1.99
C ALA A 889 20.61 12.92 -1.73
N SER A 890 20.80 11.76 -2.38
CA SER A 890 22.02 10.94 -2.24
C SER A 890 23.29 11.64 -2.73
N ASP A 891 23.17 12.59 -3.65
CA ASP A 891 24.26 13.43 -4.15
C ASP A 891 24.55 14.67 -3.28
N GLY A 892 23.80 14.85 -2.19
CA GLY A 892 23.94 15.95 -1.24
C GLY A 892 23.15 17.21 -1.59
N THR A 893 22.45 17.25 -2.73
CA THR A 893 21.57 18.38 -3.10
C THR A 893 20.35 18.45 -2.18
N GLU A 894 19.81 19.65 -1.96
CA GLU A 894 18.60 19.82 -1.14
C GLU A 894 17.37 19.28 -1.86
N LEU A 895 16.54 18.53 -1.14
CA LEU A 895 15.25 18.06 -1.67
C LEU A 895 14.20 19.16 -1.54
N PHE A 896 13.58 19.50 -2.66
CA PHE A 896 12.50 20.47 -2.72
C PHE A 896 11.28 19.97 -1.91
N GLY A 897 10.65 20.85 -1.14
CA GLY A 897 9.53 20.49 -0.25
C GLY A 897 9.94 19.84 1.08
N ASN A 898 11.22 19.48 1.26
CA ASN A 898 11.70 18.77 2.45
C ASN A 898 12.61 19.61 3.35
N SER A 899 12.66 20.93 3.22
CA SER A 899 13.45 21.78 4.14
C SER A 899 12.94 21.65 5.58
N ASN A 900 13.86 21.52 6.54
CA ASN A 900 13.59 21.54 7.97
C ASN A 900 14.01 22.87 8.65
N ALA A 901 14.24 23.91 7.84
CA ALA A 901 14.60 25.24 8.30
C ALA A 901 13.38 26.03 8.81
N GLY A 902 13.65 27.23 9.35
CA GLY A 902 12.60 28.14 9.80
C GLY A 902 12.00 27.80 11.14
N HIS A 903 11.14 28.69 11.63
CA HIS A 903 10.56 28.60 12.99
C HIS A 903 11.64 28.25 14.02
N SER A 904 12.69 29.06 14.07
CA SER A 904 13.94 28.72 14.76
C SER A 904 14.20 29.59 15.98
N PHE A 905 14.68 28.96 17.05
CA PHE A 905 15.09 29.62 18.29
C PHE A 905 16.58 29.96 18.27
N ASP A 906 16.99 30.81 17.32
CA ASP A 906 18.41 31.11 17.03
C ASP A 906 18.84 32.52 17.48
N GLY A 907 17.91 33.38 17.95
CA GLY A 907 18.24 34.75 18.33
C GLY A 907 17.06 35.73 18.28
N THR A 908 17.33 37.02 18.29
CA THR A 908 16.28 38.05 18.23
C THR A 908 15.70 38.15 16.81
N PRO A 909 14.36 38.01 16.63
CA PRO A 909 13.69 38.25 15.35
C PRO A 909 13.93 39.67 14.82
N GLY A 910 13.83 39.87 13.52
CA GLY A 910 13.92 41.20 12.91
C GLY A 910 14.32 41.19 11.43
N PRO A 911 14.44 42.38 10.82
CA PRO A 911 14.77 42.52 9.40
C PRO A 911 16.06 41.76 9.02
N GLY A 912 15.97 40.93 7.98
CA GLY A 912 17.09 40.13 7.48
C GLY A 912 17.39 38.85 8.27
N LYS A 913 16.55 38.50 9.26
CA LYS A 913 16.68 37.27 10.06
C LYS A 913 15.53 36.29 9.82
N ASP A 914 15.18 36.10 8.55
CA ASP A 914 14.14 35.19 8.08
C ASP A 914 14.28 33.82 8.80
N GLY A 915 13.18 33.36 9.38
CA GLY A 915 13.08 32.10 10.12
C GLY A 915 13.50 32.10 11.57
N THR A 916 13.99 33.21 12.12
CA THR A 916 14.26 33.35 13.56
C THR A 916 13.02 33.88 14.28
N ILE A 917 12.49 33.11 15.24
CA ILE A 917 11.28 33.46 16.01
C ILE A 917 11.54 33.79 17.48
N GLY A 918 12.74 33.51 17.99
CA GLY A 918 13.05 33.77 19.39
C GLY A 918 14.47 33.39 19.77
N ARG A 919 14.86 33.81 20.97
CA ARG A 919 16.18 33.50 21.53
C ARG A 919 16.39 32.00 21.67
N VAL A 920 17.66 31.60 21.72
CA VAL A 920 18.02 30.22 22.10
C VAL A 920 17.46 29.90 23.48
N LEU A 921 16.71 28.80 23.54
CA LEU A 921 16.18 28.26 24.79
C LEU A 921 17.22 27.38 25.46
N LYS A 922 17.39 27.56 26.77
CA LYS A 922 18.15 26.62 27.60
C LYS A 922 17.44 25.26 27.57
N GLU A 923 18.20 24.18 27.70
CA GLU A 923 17.63 22.82 27.65
C GLU A 923 16.49 22.63 28.65
N GLN A 924 16.64 23.13 29.86
CA GLN A 924 15.59 23.08 30.89
C GLN A 924 14.32 23.85 30.49
N GLU A 925 14.45 24.99 29.80
CA GLU A 925 13.30 25.76 29.29
C GLU A 925 12.57 24.99 28.17
N ARG A 926 13.31 24.27 27.31
CA ARG A 926 12.70 23.41 26.29
C ARG A 926 11.84 22.33 26.93
N TYR A 927 12.35 21.64 27.95
CA TYR A 927 11.58 20.62 28.67
C TYR A 927 10.44 21.19 29.51
N ASP A 928 10.58 22.39 30.10
CA ASP A 928 9.47 23.06 30.76
C ASP A 928 8.34 23.39 29.78
N LEU A 929 8.66 23.91 28.58
CA LEU A 929 7.70 24.14 27.50
C LEU A 929 7.07 22.83 27.00
N ILE A 930 7.86 21.80 26.74
CA ILE A 930 7.36 20.48 26.31
C ILE A 930 6.37 19.94 27.33
N GLU A 931 6.69 20.02 28.62
CA GLU A 931 5.80 19.51 29.66
C GLU A 931 4.46 20.26 29.67
N TYR A 932 4.47 21.57 29.44
CA TYR A 932 3.26 22.36 29.28
C TYR A 932 2.49 21.98 28.00
N LEU A 933 3.18 21.82 26.86
CA LEU A 933 2.56 21.44 25.58
C LEU A 933 1.90 20.04 25.61
N LYS A 934 2.34 19.13 26.48
CA LYS A 934 1.62 17.87 26.75
C LYS A 934 0.25 18.10 27.37
N THR A 935 0.05 19.19 28.11
CA THR A 935 -1.22 19.49 28.79
C THR A 935 -2.26 20.17 27.91
N LEU A 936 -1.88 20.57 26.69
CA LEU A 936 -2.74 21.29 25.74
C LEU A 936 -3.51 20.36 24.79
#